data_AF-A0A0R2LB49-F1
#
_entry.id   AF-A0A0R2LB49-F1
#
_cell.length_a   1.000
_cell.length_b   1.000
_cell.length_c   1.000
_cell.angle_alpha   90.00
_cell.angle_beta   90.00
_cell.angle_gamma   90.00
#
_symmetry.space_group_name_H-M   'P 1'
#
loop_
_entity.id
_entity.type
_entity.pdbx_description
1 polymer ?
#
loop_
_entity_poly.entity_id
_entity_poly.type
_entity_poly.pdbx_seq_one_letter_code
_entity_poly.pdbx_strand_id
1 'polypeptide(L)'
;MRMKKKVGYFLISLLLTVFLSNKLMPMEMDPTVYNQINSKPLKFIYHFFHEMAGIVSSLTVVDGLVLVGVFFLLANVDKIADFKLSKLQLFLSAILSLGIVFRFSFSLRLGETETSYFYLLVKDDVQLIKTVCTFTSWFIFYNTLQKYFELAVVKLSSMIDFNSSNKTTRQHTKPKTKRAVFLENTGLILAMWIPVLVIDYPGMVIFDALSQLLQFHGYTPFVTQHPITSTLFLNYFFELGNFLGSAKLGIFLGILVQAIILAGALAIIVTLFQIFVKDRRISIGLVFLIGTLPIILSLFTLATKDVIFSGAFLLFNFYLGFSLFNQEPKKYKFIVLNEFIWATIALLFRKNVIYVIALFILYSLVLRAFKNNKYVKFTTLLALALSIFAFKGIDSGLANAYHADNSTLKREALSLPFQQTARYIKYHEDDMTKSELKNIDRVLETNNIGKRYDPLLSNSVKFYFNEKATPIEMKNYFKTWLYEFTQHPVIYFEATIQQNISLISPFDKNEFSFKHINAGYRPGSDSRNQFYKKYKLTNSKTRWSWQEIKIQYFQMFDRLPLVGLLDNPAVYIIGSFFMFALAIKFKLKRTAYLMMPAFFLLLTLIAGPVVQGYTRYTAVFVFLFPLFLLALATEIKQTKYSSLTDTNNKFSDDDEII
;
A
#
# COMPACT_ATOMS: atom_id res chain seq x y z
N MET A 1 35.36 19.02 21.25
CA MET A 1 34.42 18.96 20.11
C MET A 1 33.39 17.82 20.21
N ARG A 2 33.79 16.59 20.57
CA ARG A 2 32.90 15.40 20.62
C ARG A 2 31.78 15.46 21.68
N MET A 3 32.05 16.05 22.84
CA MET A 3 31.07 16.23 23.92
C MET A 3 30.00 17.27 23.58
N LYS A 4 30.40 18.43 23.01
CA LYS A 4 29.47 19.47 22.53
C LYS A 4 28.49 18.93 21.47
N LYS A 5 28.96 18.09 20.52
CA LYS A 5 28.08 17.42 19.54
C LYS A 5 27.06 16.49 20.20
N LYS A 6 27.47 15.68 21.18
CA LYS A 6 26.57 14.77 21.91
C LYS A 6 25.49 15.53 22.68
N VAL A 7 25.84 16.64 23.33
CA VAL A 7 24.86 17.52 23.99
C VAL A 7 23.87 18.08 22.96
N GLY A 8 24.36 18.54 21.81
CA GLY A 8 23.50 18.98 20.70
C GLY A 8 22.52 17.91 20.23
N TYR A 9 22.97 16.67 20.02
CA TYR A 9 22.06 15.57 19.64
C TYR A 9 21.05 15.25 20.72
N PHE A 10 21.45 15.27 21.99
CA PHE A 10 20.52 15.03 23.09
C PHE A 10 19.40 16.08 23.11
N LEU A 11 19.75 17.36 22.97
CA LEU A 11 18.79 18.45 22.90
C LEU A 11 17.87 18.35 21.67
N ILE A 12 18.42 18.00 20.50
CA ILE A 12 17.61 17.76 19.30
C ILE A 12 16.68 16.57 19.52
N SER A 13 17.16 15.46 20.07
CA SER A 13 16.34 14.29 20.35
C SER A 13 15.23 14.56 21.35
N LEU A 14 15.51 15.35 22.39
CA LEU A 14 14.49 15.79 23.33
C LEU A 14 13.39 16.58 22.62
N LEU A 15 13.76 17.57 21.80
CA LEU A 15 12.82 18.36 21.01
C LEU A 15 12.04 17.47 20.02
N LEU A 16 12.72 16.55 19.32
CA LEU A 16 12.08 15.61 18.41
C LEU A 16 11.06 14.74 19.15
N THR A 17 11.39 14.17 20.30
CA THR A 17 10.47 13.33 21.05
C THR A 17 9.20 14.07 21.44
N VAL A 18 9.32 15.31 21.90
CA VAL A 18 8.17 16.16 22.27
C VAL A 18 7.21 16.35 21.09
N PHE A 19 7.74 16.59 19.89
CA PHE A 19 6.93 16.96 18.72
C PHE A 19 6.63 15.80 17.75
N LEU A 20 7.32 14.67 17.85
CA LEU A 20 6.97 13.44 17.12
C LEU A 20 5.68 12.81 17.67
N SER A 21 5.43 12.94 18.99
CA SER A 21 4.21 12.46 19.65
C SER A 21 3.11 13.52 19.78
N ASN A 22 3.41 14.79 19.45
CA ASN A 22 2.45 15.89 19.52
C ASN A 22 1.34 15.74 18.46
N LYS A 23 0.16 15.30 18.89
CA LYS A 23 -1.04 15.13 18.04
C LYS A 23 -1.78 16.43 17.69
N LEU A 24 -1.17 17.60 17.95
CA LEU A 24 -1.70 18.93 17.66
C LEU A 24 -3.03 19.26 18.35
N MET A 25 -3.44 18.45 19.35
CA MET A 25 -4.65 18.71 20.14
C MET A 25 -4.44 19.98 20.97
N PRO A 26 -5.34 20.98 20.88
CA PRO A 26 -5.28 22.16 21.73
C PRO A 26 -5.70 21.80 23.16
N MET A 27 -5.02 22.39 24.14
CA MET A 27 -5.33 22.22 25.55
C MET A 27 -6.39 23.23 25.97
N GLU A 28 -7.41 22.77 26.72
CA GLU A 28 -8.39 23.68 27.30
C GLU A 28 -7.70 24.57 28.34
N MET A 29 -7.94 25.88 28.24
CA MET A 29 -7.45 26.89 29.18
C MET A 29 -8.60 27.33 30.09
N ASP A 30 -8.30 27.60 31.35
CA ASP A 30 -9.27 28.20 32.26
C ASP A 30 -9.56 29.65 31.81
N PRO A 31 -10.79 29.94 31.34
CA PRO A 31 -11.12 31.27 30.85
C PRO A 31 -11.09 32.32 31.97
N THR A 32 -11.27 31.93 33.23
CA THR A 32 -11.22 32.86 34.37
C THR A 32 -9.82 33.41 34.59
N VAL A 33 -8.80 32.57 34.42
CA VAL A 33 -7.39 32.95 34.51
C VAL A 33 -6.94 33.67 33.24
N TYR A 34 -7.21 33.09 32.07
CA TYR A 34 -6.71 33.62 30.79
C TYR A 34 -7.26 35.02 30.47
N ASN A 35 -8.51 35.31 30.85
CA ASN A 35 -9.13 36.61 30.61
C ASN A 35 -8.60 37.72 31.53
N GLN A 36 -8.06 37.38 32.70
CA GLN A 36 -7.46 38.35 33.64
C GLN A 36 -6.04 38.80 33.25
N ILE A 37 -5.40 38.14 32.27
CA ILE A 37 -4.05 38.52 31.83
C ILE A 37 -4.13 39.79 30.96
N ASN A 38 -3.63 40.90 31.49
CA ASN A 38 -3.90 42.24 30.94
C ASN A 38 -3.10 42.63 29.69
N SER A 39 -2.21 41.77 29.16
CA SER A 39 -1.44 42.10 27.95
C SER A 39 -1.38 40.93 26.97
N LYS A 40 -1.41 41.25 25.66
CA LYS A 40 -1.29 40.25 24.59
C LYS A 40 0.00 39.42 24.68
N PRO A 41 1.19 40.01 24.96
CA PRO A 41 2.41 39.21 25.10
C PRO A 41 2.35 38.24 26.28
N LEU A 42 1.79 38.65 27.43
CA LEU A 42 1.65 37.76 28.59
C LEU A 42 0.62 36.66 28.33
N LYS A 43 -0.47 36.95 27.60
CA LYS A 43 -1.43 35.92 27.16
C LYS A 43 -0.77 34.87 26.27
N PHE A 44 0.03 35.32 25.30
CA PHE A 44 0.80 34.41 24.45
C PHE A 44 1.78 33.54 25.27
N ILE A 45 2.55 34.15 26.16
CA ILE A 45 3.50 33.43 27.02
C ILE A 45 2.77 32.40 27.89
N TYR A 46 1.67 32.79 28.54
CA TYR A 46 0.86 31.89 29.34
C TYR A 46 0.31 30.73 28.51
N HIS A 47 -0.30 31.02 27.35
CA HIS A 47 -0.84 30.01 26.45
C HIS A 47 0.24 29.03 25.98
N PHE A 48 1.40 29.55 25.59
CA PHE A 48 2.54 28.73 25.17
C PHE A 48 3.02 27.80 26.29
N PHE A 49 3.25 28.31 27.50
CA PHE A 49 3.69 27.48 28.61
C PHE A 49 2.64 26.47 29.07
N HIS A 50 1.35 26.83 29.04
CA HIS A 50 0.24 25.92 29.35
C HIS A 50 0.20 24.74 28.37
N GLU A 51 0.27 25.03 27.07
CA GLU A 51 0.33 24.01 26.01
C GLU A 51 1.59 23.13 26.13
N MET A 52 2.76 23.73 26.33
CA MET A 52 4.02 22.97 26.49
C MET A 52 4.00 22.09 27.75
N ALA A 53 3.50 22.60 28.88
CA ALA A 53 3.34 21.80 30.10
C ALA A 53 2.41 20.61 29.86
N GLY A 54 1.31 20.83 29.14
CA GLY A 54 0.40 19.80 28.67
C GLY A 54 1.11 18.71 27.87
N ILE A 55 1.85 19.08 26.82
CA ILE A 55 2.57 18.12 25.97
C ILE A 55 3.59 17.32 26.80
N VAL A 56 4.40 17.99 27.62
CA VAL A 56 5.42 17.32 28.45
C VAL A 56 4.77 16.35 29.45
N SER A 57 3.64 16.75 30.07
CA SER A 57 2.90 15.88 31.00
C SER A 57 2.29 14.66 30.33
N SER A 58 2.05 14.71 29.01
CA SER A 58 1.49 13.60 28.23
C SER A 58 2.53 12.58 27.74
N LEU A 59 3.83 12.85 27.96
CA LEU A 59 4.90 11.95 27.52
C LEU A 59 4.86 10.62 28.28
N THR A 60 4.85 9.53 27.50
CA THR A 60 4.80 8.17 28.01
C THR A 60 6.18 7.53 28.09
N VAL A 61 6.27 6.37 28.74
CA VAL A 61 7.48 5.53 28.72
C VAL A 61 7.89 5.18 27.28
N VAL A 62 6.93 5.01 26.37
CA VAL A 62 7.20 4.74 24.95
C VAL A 62 7.89 5.94 24.30
N ASP A 63 7.49 7.16 24.62
CA ASP A 63 8.15 8.38 24.13
C ASP A 63 9.58 8.49 24.65
N GLY A 64 9.83 8.05 25.89
CA GLY A 64 11.17 7.89 26.44
C GLY A 64 12.05 6.92 25.62
N LEU A 65 11.48 5.78 25.20
CA LEU A 65 12.18 4.83 24.31
C LEU A 65 12.43 5.42 22.91
N VAL A 66 11.47 6.19 22.37
CA VAL A 66 11.63 6.91 21.11
C VAL A 66 12.76 7.93 21.22
N LEU A 67 12.86 8.68 22.34
CA LEU A 67 13.95 9.61 22.60
C LEU A 67 15.31 8.93 22.55
N VAL A 68 15.45 7.82 23.29
CA VAL A 68 16.69 7.05 23.32
C VAL A 68 17.03 6.54 21.91
N GLY A 69 16.04 6.02 21.19
CA GLY A 69 16.21 5.55 19.81
C GLY A 69 16.67 6.66 18.86
N VAL A 70 15.97 7.80 18.85
CA VAL A 70 16.30 8.97 18.02
C VAL A 70 17.66 9.55 18.38
N PHE A 71 18.02 9.58 19.66
CA PHE A 71 19.35 10.00 20.12
C PHE A 71 20.44 9.09 19.56
N PHE A 72 20.27 7.77 19.65
CA PHE A 72 21.22 6.83 19.08
C PHE A 72 21.29 6.93 17.55
N LEU A 73 20.16 7.18 16.87
CA LEU A 73 20.14 7.42 15.44
C LEU A 73 20.98 8.67 15.10
N LEU A 74 20.68 9.83 15.69
CA LEU A 74 21.41 11.07 15.41
C LEU A 74 22.88 11.00 15.80
N ALA A 75 23.21 10.44 16.97
CA ALA A 75 24.57 10.36 17.48
C ALA A 75 25.48 9.42 16.67
N ASN A 76 24.90 8.51 15.89
CA ASN A 76 25.65 7.58 15.06
C ASN A 76 25.60 7.91 13.56
N VAL A 77 24.67 8.75 13.09
CA VAL A 77 24.63 9.21 11.68
C VAL A 77 25.95 9.81 11.24
N ASP A 78 26.52 10.72 12.04
CA ASP A 78 27.80 11.40 11.75
C ASP A 78 28.99 10.43 11.70
N LYS A 79 28.91 9.28 12.38
CA LYS A 79 29.98 8.25 12.33
C LYS A 79 29.84 7.33 11.14
N ILE A 80 28.66 7.29 10.53
CA ILE A 80 28.23 6.19 9.68
C ILE A 80 28.11 6.62 8.21
N ALA A 81 27.97 7.91 7.89
CA ALA A 81 28.28 8.41 6.54
C ALA A 81 28.26 9.93 6.35
N ASP A 82 29.16 10.42 5.51
CA ASP A 82 29.08 11.71 4.80
C ASP A 82 27.99 11.75 3.70
N PHE A 83 26.96 10.89 3.76
CA PHE A 83 25.93 10.82 2.72
C PHE A 83 25.09 12.11 2.71
N LYS A 84 25.33 12.94 1.70
CA LYS A 84 24.45 14.05 1.35
C LYS A 84 23.16 13.49 0.75
N LEU A 85 22.01 13.89 1.31
CA LEU A 85 20.71 13.56 0.76
C LEU A 85 20.51 14.27 -0.58
N SER A 86 19.89 13.59 -1.54
CA SER A 86 19.51 14.18 -2.82
C SER A 86 18.32 15.14 -2.67
N LYS A 87 18.11 16.02 -3.66
CA LYS A 87 16.93 16.92 -3.67
C LYS A 87 15.62 16.14 -3.60
N LEU A 88 15.53 14.98 -4.26
CA LEU A 88 14.35 14.11 -4.23
C LEU A 88 14.12 13.50 -2.83
N GLN A 89 15.19 13.10 -2.13
CA GLN A 89 15.08 12.61 -0.75
C GLN A 89 14.56 13.72 0.18
N LEU A 90 15.08 14.95 0.07
CA LEU A 90 14.60 16.09 0.86
C LEU A 90 13.14 16.44 0.55
N PHE A 91 12.76 16.46 -0.73
CA PHE A 91 11.37 16.67 -1.15
C PHE A 91 10.46 15.59 -0.56
N LEU A 92 10.86 14.33 -0.62
CA LEU A 92 10.10 13.22 -0.04
C LEU A 92 9.94 13.36 1.47
N SER A 93 11.00 13.72 2.21
CA SER A 93 10.90 14.01 3.64
C SER A 93 9.88 15.12 3.93
N ALA A 94 9.86 16.19 3.13
CA ALA A 94 8.91 17.28 3.31
C ALA A 94 7.46 16.82 3.09
N ILE A 95 7.19 16.08 2.00
CA ILE A 95 5.85 15.55 1.71
C ILE A 95 5.38 14.57 2.79
N LEU A 96 6.24 13.66 3.25
CA LEU A 96 5.88 12.72 4.32
C LEU A 96 5.62 13.45 5.64
N SER A 97 6.41 14.48 5.96
CA SER A 97 6.21 15.30 7.16
C SER A 97 4.90 16.08 7.11
N LEU A 98 4.55 16.67 5.96
CA LEU A 98 3.24 17.28 5.74
C LEU A 98 2.12 16.25 5.88
N GLY A 99 2.30 15.04 5.35
CA GLY A 99 1.36 13.94 5.51
C GLY A 99 1.07 13.64 7.00
N ILE A 100 2.10 13.60 7.85
CA ILE A 100 1.89 13.41 9.29
C ILE A 100 1.15 14.58 9.94
N VAL A 101 1.52 15.82 9.61
CA VAL A 101 0.82 17.02 10.10
C VAL A 101 -0.66 16.99 9.70
N PHE A 102 -0.96 16.65 8.45
CA PHE A 102 -2.34 16.52 7.98
C PHE A 102 -3.07 15.38 8.67
N ARG A 103 -2.41 14.22 8.86
CA ARG A 103 -2.98 13.10 9.61
C ARG A 103 -3.38 13.50 11.03
N PHE A 104 -2.56 14.29 11.71
CA PHE A 104 -2.87 14.80 13.04
C PHE A 104 -3.99 15.84 12.98
N SER A 105 -3.99 16.73 11.99
CA SER A 105 -5.09 17.68 11.80
C SER A 105 -6.45 16.99 11.60
N PHE A 106 -6.51 15.94 10.77
CA PHE A 106 -7.73 15.16 10.57
C PHE A 106 -8.20 14.36 11.79
N SER A 107 -7.37 14.29 12.85
CA SER A 107 -7.78 13.72 14.15
C SER A 107 -8.33 14.77 15.12
N LEU A 108 -8.25 16.05 14.77
CA LEU A 108 -8.85 17.14 15.52
C LEU A 108 -10.35 17.22 15.23
N ARG A 109 -11.11 17.74 16.19
CA ARG A 109 -12.52 18.05 15.99
C ARG A 109 -12.63 19.33 15.17
N LEU A 110 -13.19 19.22 13.97
CA LEU A 110 -13.58 20.39 13.18
C LEU A 110 -14.80 21.04 13.84
N GLY A 111 -14.72 22.35 14.11
CA GLY A 111 -15.84 23.11 14.67
C GLY A 111 -17.01 23.20 13.69
N GLU A 112 -18.22 23.47 14.18
CA GLU A 112 -19.42 23.56 13.33
C GLU A 112 -19.35 24.70 12.30
N THR A 113 -18.62 25.76 12.63
CA THR A 113 -18.40 26.94 11.75
C THR A 113 -17.15 26.82 10.87
N GLU A 114 -16.36 25.76 11.03
CA GLU A 114 -15.09 25.59 10.34
C GLU A 114 -15.23 24.66 9.14
N THR A 115 -14.66 25.05 8.00
CA THR A 115 -14.78 24.30 6.73
C THR A 115 -13.51 23.53 6.36
N SER A 116 -12.37 23.86 7.00
CA SER A 116 -11.05 23.32 6.67
C SER A 116 -10.27 22.89 7.91
N TYR A 117 -9.68 21.70 7.84
CA TYR A 117 -8.74 21.21 8.85
C TYR A 117 -7.40 21.95 8.80
N PHE A 118 -7.01 22.51 7.66
CA PHE A 118 -5.77 23.29 7.55
C PHE A 118 -5.83 24.60 8.34
N TYR A 119 -7.01 25.20 8.50
CA TYR A 119 -7.17 26.34 9.40
C TYR A 119 -6.82 25.99 10.86
N LEU A 120 -7.17 24.78 11.31
CA LEU A 120 -6.82 24.30 12.67
C LEU A 120 -5.31 24.19 12.92
N LEU A 121 -4.49 24.17 11.86
CA LEU A 121 -3.03 24.14 11.97
C LEU A 121 -2.44 25.52 12.29
N VAL A 122 -3.19 26.59 12.03
CA VAL A 122 -2.74 27.99 12.10
C VAL A 122 -3.73 28.89 12.86
N LYS A 123 -4.64 28.29 13.62
CA LYS A 123 -5.73 28.97 14.34
C LYS A 123 -5.23 30.11 15.25
N ASP A 124 -4.08 29.91 15.87
CA ASP A 124 -3.41 30.91 16.71
C ASP A 124 -1.88 30.72 16.66
N ASP A 125 -1.14 31.68 17.22
CA ASP A 125 0.32 31.71 17.18
C ASP A 125 0.96 30.49 17.87
N VAL A 126 0.36 29.97 18.95
CA VAL A 126 0.88 28.80 19.68
C VAL A 126 0.64 27.53 18.87
N GLN A 127 -0.54 27.39 18.27
CA GLN A 127 -0.86 26.28 17.38
C GLN A 127 0.00 26.29 16.11
N LEU A 128 0.28 27.47 15.53
CA LEU A 128 1.21 27.62 14.42
C LEU A 128 2.62 27.14 14.81
N ILE A 129 3.11 27.52 16.00
CA ILE A 129 4.40 27.05 16.53
C ILE A 129 4.39 25.52 16.67
N LYS A 130 3.33 24.93 17.26
CA LYS A 130 3.18 23.47 17.38
C LYS A 130 3.24 22.80 16.01
N THR A 131 2.51 23.30 15.02
CA THR A 131 2.51 22.79 13.64
C THR A 131 3.91 22.83 13.03
N VAL A 132 4.60 23.97 13.12
CA VAL A 132 5.96 24.13 12.58
C VAL A 132 6.93 23.19 13.27
N CYS A 133 6.90 23.11 14.61
CA CYS A 133 7.77 22.21 15.37
C CYS A 133 7.49 20.73 15.05
N THR A 134 6.23 20.33 14.89
CA THR A 134 5.85 18.97 14.45
C THR A 134 6.37 18.70 13.05
N PHE A 135 6.15 19.60 12.08
CA PHE A 135 6.67 19.46 10.72
C PHE A 135 8.21 19.32 10.71
N THR A 136 8.92 20.25 11.37
CA THR A 136 10.38 20.25 11.43
C THR A 136 10.91 18.97 12.09
N SER A 137 10.22 18.47 13.12
CA SER A 137 10.63 17.25 13.82
C SER A 137 10.50 16.02 12.93
N TRP A 138 9.36 15.84 12.26
CA TRP A 138 9.18 14.78 11.27
C TRP A 138 10.13 14.91 10.09
N PHE A 139 10.44 16.13 9.66
CA PHE A 139 11.37 16.38 8.56
C PHE A 139 12.80 15.93 8.92
N ILE A 140 13.29 16.28 10.11
CA ILE A 140 14.58 15.83 10.62
C ILE A 140 14.59 14.30 10.80
N PHE A 141 13.50 13.74 11.32
CA PHE A 141 13.35 12.30 11.50
C PHE A 141 13.42 11.54 10.17
N TYR A 142 12.64 11.93 9.16
CA TYR A 142 12.67 11.28 7.85
C TYR A 142 14.00 11.45 7.13
N ASN A 143 14.67 12.61 7.25
CA ASN A 143 16.02 12.79 6.73
C ASN A 143 17.01 11.82 7.37
N THR A 144 16.91 11.63 8.70
CA THR A 144 17.73 10.69 9.45
C THR A 144 17.44 9.25 9.01
N LEU A 145 16.16 8.89 8.91
CA LEU A 145 15.71 7.57 8.49
C LEU A 145 16.18 7.23 7.08
N GLN A 146 16.11 8.17 6.13
CA GLN A 146 16.59 7.97 4.77
C GLN A 146 18.10 7.73 4.70
N LYS A 147 18.92 8.40 5.52
CA LYS A 147 20.35 8.12 5.61
C LYS A 147 20.63 6.70 6.10
N TYR A 148 19.90 6.25 7.12
CA TYR A 148 20.00 4.88 7.63
C TYR A 148 19.54 3.85 6.60
N PHE A 149 18.46 4.14 5.88
CA PHE A 149 17.96 3.29 4.82
C PHE A 149 18.98 3.14 3.68
N GLU A 150 19.60 4.25 3.24
CA GLU A 150 20.66 4.24 2.25
C GLU A 150 21.86 3.38 2.70
N LEU A 151 22.29 3.53 3.95
CA LEU A 151 23.34 2.69 4.52
C LEU A 151 22.95 1.20 4.52
N ALA A 152 21.74 0.87 4.96
CA ALA A 152 21.26 -0.50 5.01
C ALA A 152 21.26 -1.15 3.62
N VAL A 153 20.81 -0.41 2.60
CA VAL A 153 20.84 -0.84 1.20
C VAL A 153 22.28 -1.00 0.69
N VAL A 154 23.18 -0.07 1.00
CA VAL A 154 24.60 -0.20 0.61
C VAL A 154 25.24 -1.42 1.26
N LYS A 155 24.96 -1.67 2.55
CA LYS A 155 25.41 -2.88 3.26
C LYS A 155 24.84 -4.14 2.62
N LEU A 156 23.55 -4.18 2.30
CA LEU A 156 22.92 -5.29 1.60
C LEU A 156 23.57 -5.53 0.23
N SER A 157 23.84 -4.47 -0.55
CA SER A 157 24.52 -4.57 -1.86
C SER A 157 25.91 -5.20 -1.75
N SER A 158 26.63 -4.97 -0.64
CA SER A 158 27.95 -5.59 -0.40
C SER A 158 27.86 -7.10 -0.12
N MET A 159 26.70 -7.55 0.37
CA MET A 159 26.40 -8.97 0.63
C MET A 159 25.90 -9.71 -0.60
N ILE A 160 25.63 -9.01 -1.72
CA ILE A 160 25.25 -9.63 -2.98
C ILE A 160 26.44 -10.36 -3.60
N ASP A 161 26.25 -11.62 -3.95
CA ASP A 161 27.24 -12.47 -4.60
C ASP A 161 26.63 -13.23 -5.78
N PHE A 162 27.04 -12.87 -6.99
CA PHE A 162 26.60 -13.56 -8.20
C PHE A 162 27.21 -14.96 -8.33
N ASN A 163 28.34 -15.21 -7.66
CA ASN A 163 29.05 -16.51 -7.66
C ASN A 163 28.60 -17.43 -6.51
N SER A 164 27.76 -16.94 -5.59
CA SER A 164 27.15 -17.73 -4.51
C SER A 164 26.32 -18.90 -5.03
N SER A 165 25.72 -18.77 -6.22
CA SER A 165 24.97 -19.85 -6.89
C SER A 165 25.79 -21.15 -7.07
N ASN A 166 27.12 -21.09 -6.98
CA ASN A 166 28.02 -22.25 -7.07
C ASN A 166 28.61 -22.68 -5.70
N LYS A 167 28.43 -21.88 -4.64
CA LYS A 167 29.08 -22.10 -3.32
C LYS A 167 28.16 -22.66 -2.23
N THR A 168 26.84 -22.66 -2.42
CA THR A 168 25.85 -23.19 -1.45
C THR A 168 25.93 -24.71 -1.20
N THR A 169 27.02 -25.36 -1.64
CA THR A 169 27.28 -26.79 -1.50
C THR A 169 28.63 -27.12 -0.89
N ARG A 170 29.11 -26.32 0.07
CA ARG A 170 30.36 -26.65 0.81
C ARG A 170 30.13 -27.20 2.21
N GLN A 171 28.95 -27.74 2.51
CA GLN A 171 28.70 -28.54 3.72
C GLN A 171 28.14 -29.91 3.36
N HIS A 172 29.02 -30.91 3.26
CA HIS A 172 28.85 -32.38 3.29
C HIS A 172 27.60 -33.06 2.66
N THR A 173 26.79 -32.36 1.88
CA THR A 173 25.57 -32.85 1.23
C THR A 173 25.52 -32.36 -0.22
N LYS A 174 24.99 -33.17 -1.15
CA LYS A 174 24.93 -32.85 -2.59
C LYS A 174 24.23 -31.50 -2.86
N PRO A 175 24.59 -30.75 -3.92
CA PRO A 175 23.97 -29.46 -4.24
C PRO A 175 22.46 -29.63 -4.45
N LYS A 176 21.63 -28.92 -3.67
CA LYS A 176 20.20 -28.81 -3.99
C LYS A 176 20.05 -27.95 -5.25
N THR A 177 19.21 -28.39 -6.19
CA THR A 177 18.89 -27.59 -7.38
C THR A 177 18.07 -26.36 -7.00
N LYS A 178 18.11 -25.28 -7.81
CA LYS A 178 17.30 -24.07 -7.58
C LYS A 178 15.80 -24.39 -7.45
N ARG A 179 15.33 -25.39 -8.21
CA ARG A 179 13.95 -25.90 -8.13
C ARG A 179 13.66 -26.57 -6.79
N ALA A 180 14.58 -27.39 -6.27
CA ALA A 180 14.41 -28.03 -4.96
C ALA A 180 14.35 -27.00 -3.83
N VAL A 181 15.20 -25.97 -3.87
CA VAL A 181 15.19 -24.87 -2.88
C VAL A 181 13.87 -24.09 -2.93
N PHE A 182 13.37 -23.80 -4.13
CA PHE A 182 12.06 -23.17 -4.31
C PHE A 182 10.91 -23.99 -3.71
N LEU A 183 10.88 -25.30 -3.99
CA LEU A 183 9.85 -26.20 -3.46
C LEU A 183 9.94 -26.34 -1.93
N GLU A 184 11.16 -26.38 -1.38
CA GLU A 184 11.40 -26.39 0.07
C GLU A 184 10.87 -25.11 0.73
N ASN A 185 11.18 -23.94 0.19
CA ASN A 185 10.67 -22.67 0.70
C ASN A 185 9.15 -22.58 0.59
N THR A 186 8.57 -23.08 -0.51
CA THR A 186 7.10 -23.14 -0.69
C THR A 186 6.46 -24.03 0.37
N GLY A 187 7.01 -25.24 0.58
CA GLY A 187 6.54 -26.17 1.60
C GLY A 187 6.68 -25.61 3.02
N LEU A 188 7.77 -24.91 3.32
CA LEU A 188 8.00 -24.29 4.62
C LEU A 188 7.00 -23.17 4.90
N ILE A 189 6.74 -22.28 3.93
CA ILE A 189 5.74 -21.22 4.06
C ILE A 189 4.36 -21.83 4.28
N LEU A 190 3.97 -22.82 3.46
CA LEU A 190 2.69 -23.50 3.61
C LEU A 190 2.56 -24.18 4.98
N ALA A 191 3.62 -24.84 5.46
CA ALA A 191 3.64 -25.47 6.77
C ALA A 191 3.42 -24.45 7.90
N MET A 192 4.04 -23.26 7.80
CA MET A 192 3.82 -22.16 8.75
C MET A 192 2.39 -21.60 8.69
N TRP A 193 1.73 -21.70 7.54
CA TRP A 193 0.35 -21.23 7.34
C TRP A 193 -0.72 -22.26 7.76
N ILE A 194 -0.36 -23.54 7.94
CA ILE A 194 -1.30 -24.60 8.38
C ILE A 194 -2.08 -24.22 9.64
N PRO A 195 -1.47 -23.73 10.75
CA PRO A 195 -2.21 -23.37 11.94
C PRO A 195 -3.32 -22.35 11.67
N VAL A 196 -3.04 -21.35 10.84
CA VAL A 196 -4.01 -20.31 10.47
C VAL A 196 -5.08 -20.88 9.52
N LEU A 197 -4.71 -21.69 8.53
CA LEU A 197 -5.68 -22.40 7.67
C LEU A 197 -6.64 -23.26 8.49
N VAL A 198 -6.14 -23.94 9.52
CA VAL A 198 -6.94 -24.74 10.43
C VAL A 198 -7.87 -23.86 11.26
N ILE A 199 -7.38 -22.79 11.88
CA ILE A 199 -8.19 -21.86 12.68
C ILE A 199 -9.27 -21.19 11.83
N ASP A 200 -8.94 -20.84 10.59
CA ASP A 200 -9.80 -20.07 9.71
C ASP A 200 -10.75 -20.92 8.87
N TYR A 201 -10.64 -22.26 8.90
CA TYR A 201 -11.53 -23.14 8.13
C TYR A 201 -13.02 -22.75 8.28
N PRO A 202 -13.77 -22.62 7.17
CA PRO A 202 -13.34 -22.82 5.79
C PRO A 202 -12.71 -21.59 5.12
N GLY A 203 -12.71 -20.44 5.80
CA GLY A 203 -12.30 -19.15 5.29
C GLY A 203 -13.25 -18.03 5.70
N MET A 204 -12.90 -16.81 5.32
CA MET A 204 -13.75 -15.63 5.49
C MET A 204 -14.39 -15.25 4.16
N VAL A 205 -15.71 -15.37 4.05
CA VAL A 205 -16.45 -14.91 2.87
C VAL A 205 -16.75 -13.43 3.04
N ILE A 206 -15.96 -12.58 2.40
CA ILE A 206 -16.15 -11.12 2.44
C ILE A 206 -17.30 -10.66 1.54
N PHE A 207 -17.66 -9.37 1.63
CA PHE A 207 -18.76 -8.78 0.86
C PHE A 207 -18.68 -9.08 -0.65
N ASP A 208 -17.53 -8.83 -1.28
CA ASP A 208 -17.34 -9.06 -2.72
C ASP A 208 -17.55 -10.54 -3.08
N ALA A 209 -16.96 -11.46 -2.31
CA ALA A 209 -17.09 -12.89 -2.54
C ALA A 209 -18.54 -13.38 -2.34
N LEU A 210 -19.24 -12.87 -1.33
CA LEU A 210 -20.66 -13.18 -1.16
C LEU A 210 -21.49 -12.67 -2.34
N SER A 211 -21.23 -11.45 -2.82
CA SER A 211 -21.88 -10.94 -4.02
C SER A 211 -21.62 -11.83 -5.24
N GLN A 212 -20.39 -12.32 -5.43
CA GLN A 212 -20.05 -13.25 -6.51
C GLN A 212 -20.78 -14.59 -6.40
N LEU A 213 -20.96 -15.13 -5.18
CA LEU A 213 -21.75 -16.33 -4.94
C LEU A 213 -23.24 -16.09 -5.27
N LEU A 214 -23.82 -15.01 -4.73
CA LEU A 214 -25.24 -14.69 -4.97
C LEU A 214 -25.57 -14.49 -6.45
N GLN A 215 -24.68 -13.82 -7.19
CA GLN A 215 -24.83 -13.58 -8.63
C GLN A 215 -24.85 -14.88 -9.43
N PHE A 216 -23.89 -15.77 -9.17
CA PHE A 216 -23.79 -17.03 -9.89
C PHE A 216 -24.95 -17.98 -9.57
N HIS A 217 -25.41 -18.00 -8.32
CA HIS A 217 -26.53 -18.83 -7.89
C HIS A 217 -27.93 -18.20 -8.12
N GLY A 218 -28.01 -17.09 -8.86
CA GLY A 218 -29.28 -16.49 -9.29
C GLY A 218 -30.06 -15.72 -8.22
N TYR A 219 -29.46 -15.39 -7.07
CA TYR A 219 -30.09 -14.54 -6.04
C TYR A 219 -30.08 -13.06 -6.41
N THR A 220 -29.17 -12.65 -7.28
CA THR A 220 -29.05 -11.28 -7.82
C THR A 220 -28.60 -11.35 -9.28
N PRO A 221 -28.87 -10.32 -10.10
CA PRO A 221 -28.44 -10.31 -11.50
C PRO A 221 -26.94 -10.56 -11.65
N PHE A 222 -26.56 -11.44 -12.57
CA PHE A 222 -25.15 -11.75 -12.81
C PHE A 222 -24.52 -10.62 -13.63
N VAL A 223 -23.81 -9.71 -12.96
CA VAL A 223 -23.20 -8.52 -13.57
C VAL A 223 -21.67 -8.59 -13.54
N THR A 224 -21.01 -7.95 -14.50
CA THR A 224 -19.55 -7.98 -14.64
C THR A 224 -18.79 -6.94 -13.78
N GLN A 225 -19.42 -6.44 -12.70
CA GLN A 225 -18.79 -5.51 -11.75
C GLN A 225 -17.53 -6.11 -11.12
N HIS A 226 -17.51 -7.43 -10.94
CA HIS A 226 -16.30 -8.18 -10.62
C HIS A 226 -15.82 -8.93 -11.87
N PRO A 227 -14.50 -9.19 -12.01
CA PRO A 227 -14.01 -10.06 -13.08
C PRO A 227 -14.74 -11.40 -13.06
N ILE A 228 -15.26 -11.83 -14.21
CA ILE A 228 -16.06 -13.06 -14.30
C ILE A 228 -15.20 -14.27 -13.93
N THR A 229 -13.93 -14.28 -14.34
CA THR A 229 -12.98 -15.32 -13.97
C THR A 229 -12.89 -15.51 -12.46
N SER A 230 -12.86 -14.41 -11.69
CA SER A 230 -12.86 -14.50 -10.23
C SER A 230 -14.18 -15.05 -9.70
N THR A 231 -15.31 -14.67 -10.29
CA THR A 231 -16.63 -15.18 -9.89
C THR A 231 -16.72 -16.67 -10.15
N LEU A 232 -16.35 -17.13 -11.34
CA LEU A 232 -16.34 -18.54 -11.72
C LEU A 232 -15.37 -19.36 -10.86
N PHE A 233 -14.16 -18.85 -10.61
CA PHE A 233 -13.20 -19.50 -9.72
C PHE A 233 -13.82 -19.82 -8.36
N LEU A 234 -14.40 -18.82 -7.70
CA LEU A 234 -15.02 -19.00 -6.39
C LEU A 234 -16.19 -19.99 -6.44
N ASN A 235 -17.05 -19.86 -7.45
CA ASN A 235 -18.27 -20.66 -7.56
C ASN A 235 -18.01 -22.11 -7.98
N TYR A 236 -17.04 -22.40 -8.85
CA TYR A 236 -16.72 -23.79 -9.18
C TYR A 236 -16.13 -24.55 -8.00
N PHE A 237 -15.29 -23.91 -7.19
CA PHE A 237 -14.83 -24.53 -5.94
C PHE A 237 -15.99 -24.71 -4.96
N PHE A 238 -16.88 -23.72 -4.84
CA PHE A 238 -18.08 -23.82 -4.02
C PHE A 238 -18.96 -25.01 -4.44
N GLU A 239 -19.23 -25.17 -5.74
CA GLU A 239 -20.05 -26.26 -6.27
C GLU A 239 -19.37 -27.62 -6.18
N LEU A 240 -18.06 -27.69 -6.42
CA LEU A 240 -17.29 -28.91 -6.17
C LEU A 240 -17.42 -29.33 -4.69
N GLY A 241 -17.34 -28.37 -3.77
CA GLY A 241 -17.57 -28.61 -2.36
C GLY A 241 -18.98 -29.13 -2.06
N ASN A 242 -20.00 -28.50 -2.62
CA ASN A 242 -21.39 -28.95 -2.49
C ASN A 242 -21.59 -30.37 -2.99
N PHE A 243 -21.01 -30.70 -4.16
CA PHE A 243 -21.03 -32.03 -4.73
C PHE A 243 -20.34 -33.05 -3.82
N LEU A 244 -19.23 -32.68 -3.18
CA LEU A 244 -18.54 -33.48 -2.17
C LEU A 244 -19.23 -33.48 -0.78
N GLY A 245 -20.37 -32.80 -0.64
CA GLY A 245 -21.22 -32.81 0.56
C GLY A 245 -21.14 -31.55 1.45
N SER A 246 -20.35 -30.53 1.11
CA SER A 246 -20.22 -29.31 1.92
C SER A 246 -19.72 -28.07 1.15
N ALA A 247 -20.54 -27.02 1.07
CA ALA A 247 -20.15 -25.69 0.59
C ALA A 247 -18.89 -25.15 1.28
N LYS A 248 -18.76 -25.41 2.59
CA LYS A 248 -17.60 -25.00 3.40
C LYS A 248 -16.32 -25.66 2.89
N LEU A 249 -16.37 -26.95 2.54
CA LEU A 249 -15.23 -27.63 1.93
C LEU A 249 -14.83 -26.96 0.61
N GLY A 250 -15.81 -26.59 -0.22
CA GLY A 250 -15.57 -25.90 -1.48
C GLY A 250 -14.84 -24.56 -1.31
N ILE A 251 -15.35 -23.70 -0.41
CA ILE A 251 -14.71 -22.43 -0.06
C ILE A 251 -13.26 -22.66 0.40
N PHE A 252 -13.05 -23.66 1.25
CA PHE A 252 -11.72 -23.99 1.77
C PHE A 252 -10.76 -24.47 0.67
N LEU A 253 -11.23 -25.30 -0.28
CA LEU A 253 -10.42 -25.73 -1.42
C LEU A 253 -9.99 -24.54 -2.29
N GLY A 254 -10.90 -23.59 -2.54
CA GLY A 254 -10.56 -22.35 -3.24
C GLY A 254 -9.50 -21.54 -2.49
N ILE A 255 -9.63 -21.44 -1.16
CA ILE A 255 -8.66 -20.77 -0.29
C ILE A 255 -7.29 -21.48 -0.29
N LEU A 256 -7.28 -22.81 -0.30
CA LEU A 256 -6.05 -23.59 -0.37
C LEU A 256 -5.31 -23.32 -1.69
N VAL A 257 -6.03 -23.27 -2.82
CA VAL A 257 -5.42 -22.99 -4.13
C VAL A 257 -4.82 -21.58 -4.18
N GLN A 258 -5.56 -20.55 -3.75
CA GLN A 258 -5.00 -19.19 -3.71
C GLN A 258 -3.82 -19.06 -2.73
N ALA A 259 -3.84 -19.78 -1.60
CA ALA A 259 -2.74 -19.79 -0.64
C ALA A 259 -1.49 -20.44 -1.25
N ILE A 260 -1.63 -21.56 -1.98
CA ILE A 260 -0.52 -22.20 -2.70
C ILE A 260 0.08 -21.26 -3.74
N ILE A 261 -0.76 -20.55 -4.52
CA ILE A 261 -0.29 -19.58 -5.52
C ILE A 261 0.50 -18.46 -4.85
N LEU A 262 -0.03 -17.86 -3.78
CA LEU A 262 0.66 -16.77 -3.07
C LEU A 262 1.95 -17.25 -2.38
N ALA A 263 1.91 -18.42 -1.72
CA ALA A 263 3.08 -19.01 -1.08
C ALA A 263 4.18 -19.30 -2.10
N GLY A 264 3.83 -19.84 -3.28
CA GLY A 264 4.77 -20.02 -4.38
C GLY A 264 5.37 -18.70 -4.85
N ALA A 265 4.56 -17.66 -5.09
CA ALA A 265 5.07 -16.36 -5.51
C ALA A 265 6.06 -15.75 -4.49
N LEU A 266 5.74 -15.83 -3.19
CA LEU A 266 6.61 -15.36 -2.11
C LEU A 266 7.87 -16.23 -1.93
N ALA A 267 7.75 -17.55 -2.10
CA ALA A 267 8.86 -18.49 -2.04
C ALA A 267 9.91 -18.23 -3.14
N ILE A 268 9.50 -17.75 -4.33
CA ILE A 268 10.44 -17.30 -5.35
C ILE A 268 11.33 -16.20 -4.78
N ILE A 269 10.76 -15.19 -4.13
CA ILE A 269 11.53 -14.06 -3.58
C ILE A 269 12.51 -14.56 -2.51
N VAL A 270 12.06 -15.38 -1.57
CA VAL A 270 12.93 -16.02 -0.57
C VAL A 270 14.09 -16.77 -1.25
N THR A 271 13.79 -17.54 -2.29
CA THR A 271 14.79 -18.32 -3.03
C THR A 271 15.81 -17.41 -3.70
N LEU A 272 15.40 -16.26 -4.24
CA LEU A 272 16.33 -15.27 -4.79
C LEU A 272 17.25 -14.71 -3.71
N PHE A 273 16.74 -14.40 -2.51
CA PHE A 273 17.57 -13.97 -1.39
C PHE A 273 18.57 -15.07 -0.99
N GLN A 274 18.16 -16.33 -0.91
CA GLN A 274 19.07 -17.45 -0.59
C GLN A 274 20.17 -17.66 -1.64
N ILE A 275 19.87 -17.36 -2.92
CA ILE A 275 20.84 -17.51 -4.01
C ILE A 275 21.81 -16.33 -4.05
N PHE A 276 21.30 -15.10 -3.97
CA PHE A 276 22.07 -13.89 -4.24
C PHE A 276 22.67 -13.23 -3.01
N VAL A 277 22.12 -13.44 -1.81
CA VAL A 277 22.57 -12.80 -0.57
C VAL A 277 23.40 -13.78 0.25
N LYS A 278 24.67 -13.46 0.51
CA LYS A 278 25.60 -14.34 1.27
C LYS A 278 25.10 -14.65 2.68
N ASP A 279 24.47 -13.69 3.35
CA ASP A 279 24.00 -13.85 4.72
C ASP A 279 22.65 -14.57 4.76
N ARG A 280 22.70 -15.88 5.02
CA ARG A 280 21.50 -16.73 5.10
C ARG A 280 20.49 -16.24 6.14
N ARG A 281 20.91 -15.52 7.19
CA ARG A 281 20.00 -14.99 8.21
C ARG A 281 18.95 -14.05 7.63
N ILE A 282 19.28 -13.32 6.55
CA ILE A 282 18.34 -12.43 5.86
C ILE A 282 17.21 -13.25 5.23
N SER A 283 17.56 -14.33 4.53
CA SER A 283 16.56 -15.21 3.93
C SER A 283 15.70 -15.95 4.97
N ILE A 284 16.29 -16.38 6.09
CA ILE A 284 15.58 -17.01 7.21
C ILE A 284 14.60 -16.00 7.83
N GLY A 285 15.05 -14.77 8.08
CA GLY A 285 14.20 -13.69 8.55
C GLY A 285 13.04 -13.38 7.60
N LEU A 286 13.30 -13.39 6.28
CA LEU A 286 12.26 -13.17 5.28
C LEU A 286 11.20 -14.28 5.27
N VAL A 287 11.59 -15.56 5.35
CA VAL A 287 10.65 -16.68 5.52
C VAL A 287 9.83 -16.49 6.80
N PHE A 288 10.49 -16.16 7.91
CA PHE A 288 9.82 -15.98 9.19
C PHE A 288 8.76 -14.87 9.11
N LEU A 289 9.11 -13.72 8.53
CA LEU A 289 8.15 -12.63 8.31
C LEU A 289 6.98 -13.07 7.41
N ILE A 290 7.27 -13.73 6.29
CA ILE A 290 6.22 -14.24 5.39
C ILE A 290 5.29 -15.24 6.08
N GLY A 291 5.84 -16.09 6.93
CA GLY A 291 5.11 -17.12 7.65
C GLY A 291 4.36 -16.64 8.89
N THR A 292 4.60 -15.42 9.38
CA THR A 292 4.06 -14.97 10.69
C THR A 292 3.39 -13.59 10.69
N LEU A 293 3.63 -12.72 9.70
CA LEU A 293 3.07 -11.37 9.71
C LEU A 293 1.53 -11.40 9.59
N PRO A 294 0.79 -10.78 10.53
CA PRO A 294 -0.68 -10.77 10.52
C PRO A 294 -1.30 -10.27 9.21
N ILE A 295 -0.72 -9.29 8.52
CA ILE A 295 -1.20 -8.79 7.23
C ILE A 295 -1.17 -9.85 6.13
N ILE A 296 -0.18 -10.77 6.16
CA ILE A 296 -0.10 -11.91 5.25
C ILE A 296 -1.10 -12.98 5.68
N LEU A 297 -1.07 -13.32 6.97
CA LEU A 297 -1.89 -14.39 7.54
C LEU A 297 -3.39 -14.11 7.44
N SER A 298 -3.80 -12.86 7.56
CA SER A 298 -5.18 -12.43 7.41
C SER A 298 -5.63 -12.35 5.96
N LEU A 299 -4.72 -12.13 4.99
CA LEU A 299 -5.09 -11.97 3.59
C LEU A 299 -5.40 -13.30 2.92
N PHE A 300 -4.52 -14.30 3.06
CA PHE A 300 -4.64 -15.53 2.26
C PHE A 300 -5.85 -16.39 2.65
N THR A 301 -6.45 -16.17 3.83
CA THR A 301 -7.67 -16.86 4.30
C THR A 301 -8.97 -16.17 3.90
N LEU A 302 -8.90 -14.98 3.29
CA LEU A 302 -10.07 -14.32 2.73
C LEU A 302 -10.44 -14.98 1.40
N ALA A 303 -11.70 -15.39 1.25
CA ALA A 303 -12.24 -15.68 -0.07
C ALA A 303 -12.30 -14.35 -0.85
N THR A 304 -11.33 -14.10 -1.72
CA THR A 304 -11.26 -12.86 -2.49
C THR A 304 -10.38 -13.02 -3.72
N LYS A 305 -10.68 -12.23 -4.76
CA LYS A 305 -9.85 -12.08 -5.94
C LYS A 305 -8.44 -11.53 -5.66
N ASP A 306 -8.28 -10.89 -4.51
CA ASP A 306 -7.09 -10.11 -4.15
C ASP A 306 -5.86 -10.97 -3.92
N VAL A 307 -6.02 -12.22 -3.47
CA VAL A 307 -4.91 -13.14 -3.17
C VAL A 307 -4.25 -13.59 -4.47
N ILE A 308 -5.05 -14.10 -5.42
CA ILE A 308 -4.56 -14.54 -6.73
C ILE A 308 -4.02 -13.35 -7.52
N PHE A 309 -4.71 -12.21 -7.50
CA PHE A 309 -4.20 -10.97 -8.07
C PHE A 309 -2.81 -10.62 -7.51
N SER A 310 -2.64 -10.63 -6.19
CA SER A 310 -1.38 -10.23 -5.56
C SER A 310 -0.24 -11.17 -5.92
N GLY A 311 -0.49 -12.49 -5.93
CA GLY A 311 0.49 -13.48 -6.39
C GLY A 311 0.86 -13.30 -7.86
N ALA A 312 -0.13 -13.13 -8.73
CA ALA A 312 0.09 -12.89 -10.16
C ALA A 312 0.82 -11.58 -10.43
N PHE A 313 0.48 -10.50 -9.72
CA PHE A 313 1.14 -9.21 -9.88
C PHE A 313 2.59 -9.24 -9.37
N LEU A 314 2.87 -9.95 -8.28
CA LEU A 314 4.24 -10.21 -7.81
C LEU A 314 5.04 -11.00 -8.85
N LEU A 315 4.45 -12.05 -9.44
CA LEU A 315 5.10 -12.86 -10.47
C LEU A 315 5.34 -12.07 -11.75
N PHE A 316 4.39 -11.24 -12.17
CA PHE A 316 4.58 -10.29 -13.27
C PHE A 316 5.79 -9.38 -13.01
N ASN A 317 5.87 -8.74 -11.83
CA ASN A 317 7.02 -7.90 -11.46
C ASN A 317 8.32 -8.72 -11.37
N PHE A 318 8.28 -9.96 -10.90
CA PHE A 318 9.43 -10.85 -10.87
C PHE A 318 9.97 -11.12 -12.28
N TYR A 319 9.11 -11.50 -13.24
CA TYR A 319 9.53 -11.77 -14.62
C TYR A 319 9.99 -10.50 -15.34
N LEU A 320 9.35 -9.36 -15.07
CA LEU A 320 9.82 -8.05 -15.53
C LEU A 320 11.24 -7.75 -14.99
N GLY A 321 11.47 -7.94 -13.69
CA GLY A 321 12.79 -7.82 -13.08
C GLY A 321 13.79 -8.79 -13.70
N PHE A 322 13.40 -10.04 -13.91
CA PHE A 322 14.24 -11.05 -14.53
C PHE A 322 14.62 -10.67 -15.97
N SER A 323 13.71 -10.07 -16.75
CA SER A 323 14.01 -9.55 -18.10
C SER A 323 15.01 -8.39 -18.10
N LEU A 324 15.01 -7.57 -17.03
CA LEU A 324 15.88 -6.40 -16.86
C LEU A 324 17.28 -6.78 -16.35
N PHE A 325 17.36 -7.77 -15.46
CA PHE A 325 18.60 -8.13 -14.76
C PHE A 325 19.28 -9.39 -15.32
N ASN A 326 18.55 -10.29 -15.98
CA ASN A 326 19.11 -11.46 -16.62
C ASN A 326 19.11 -11.31 -18.15
N GLN A 327 20.29 -11.42 -18.76
CA GLN A 327 20.48 -11.25 -20.21
C GLN A 327 20.67 -12.58 -20.95
N GLU A 328 20.43 -13.73 -20.31
CA GLU A 328 20.52 -15.05 -20.96
C GLU A 328 19.54 -15.18 -22.16
N PRO A 329 20.02 -15.22 -23.42
CA PRO A 329 19.14 -15.21 -24.60
C PRO A 329 18.24 -16.44 -24.68
N LYS A 330 18.73 -17.61 -24.22
CA LYS A 330 18.03 -18.90 -24.29
C LYS A 330 16.72 -18.92 -23.48
N LYS A 331 16.60 -18.10 -22.44
CA LYS A 331 15.40 -18.03 -21.58
C LYS A 331 14.44 -16.93 -21.98
N TYR A 332 14.80 -16.09 -22.97
CA TYR A 332 14.04 -14.89 -23.30
C TYR A 332 12.58 -15.15 -23.65
N LYS A 333 12.31 -16.14 -24.53
CA LYS A 333 10.94 -16.51 -24.92
C LYS A 333 10.11 -16.95 -23.71
N PHE A 334 10.71 -17.73 -22.80
CA PHE A 334 10.05 -18.17 -21.57
C PHE A 334 9.72 -17.01 -20.63
N ILE A 335 10.63 -16.03 -20.49
CA ILE A 335 10.41 -14.84 -19.66
C ILE A 335 9.23 -14.03 -20.21
N VAL A 336 9.25 -13.70 -21.51
CA VAL A 336 8.20 -12.90 -22.16
C VAL A 336 6.84 -13.62 -22.09
N LEU A 337 6.82 -14.94 -22.28
CA LEU A 337 5.60 -15.73 -22.13
C LEU A 337 5.04 -15.63 -20.70
N ASN A 338 5.91 -15.70 -19.68
CA ASN A 338 5.48 -15.56 -18.29
C ASN A 338 5.08 -14.12 -17.93
N GLU A 339 5.73 -13.09 -18.49
CA GLU A 339 5.28 -11.70 -18.39
C GLU A 339 3.83 -11.59 -18.90
N PHE A 340 3.56 -12.15 -20.08
CA PHE A 340 2.22 -12.19 -20.67
C PHE A 340 1.21 -12.95 -19.80
N ILE A 341 1.55 -14.17 -19.35
CA ILE A 341 0.64 -15.02 -18.55
C ILE A 341 0.29 -14.34 -17.22
N TRP A 342 1.29 -13.90 -16.45
CA TRP A 342 1.05 -13.36 -15.11
C TRP A 342 0.39 -11.98 -15.16
N ALA A 343 0.69 -11.14 -16.16
CA ALA A 343 -0.04 -9.90 -16.38
C ALA A 343 -1.52 -10.18 -16.76
N THR A 344 -1.78 -11.20 -17.58
CA THR A 344 -3.15 -11.60 -17.95
C THR A 344 -3.92 -12.10 -16.73
N ILE A 345 -3.33 -12.96 -15.89
CA ILE A 345 -3.97 -13.44 -14.65
C ILE A 345 -4.26 -12.28 -13.70
N ALA A 346 -3.34 -11.33 -13.53
CA ALA A 346 -3.57 -10.15 -12.71
C ALA A 346 -4.79 -9.33 -13.19
N LEU A 347 -4.93 -9.14 -14.51
CA LEU A 347 -6.09 -8.48 -15.12
C LEU A 347 -7.39 -9.26 -14.91
N LEU A 348 -7.35 -10.58 -15.08
CA LEU A 348 -8.51 -11.48 -14.90
C LEU A 348 -9.03 -11.53 -13.46
N PHE A 349 -8.23 -11.13 -12.47
CA PHE A 349 -8.65 -11.05 -11.07
C PHE A 349 -8.86 -9.62 -10.56
N ARG A 350 -8.33 -8.60 -11.24
CA ARG A 350 -8.53 -7.19 -10.90
C ARG A 350 -8.60 -6.32 -12.17
N LYS A 351 -9.82 -5.92 -12.57
CA LYS A 351 -10.04 -5.09 -13.77
C LYS A 351 -9.30 -3.75 -13.73
N ASN A 352 -9.11 -3.14 -12.56
CA ASN A 352 -8.39 -1.87 -12.43
C ASN A 352 -6.91 -1.96 -12.81
N VAL A 353 -6.34 -3.17 -12.88
CA VAL A 353 -4.98 -3.40 -13.38
C VAL A 353 -4.85 -3.01 -14.86
N ILE A 354 -5.95 -2.91 -15.61
CA ILE A 354 -5.91 -2.41 -16.99
C ILE A 354 -5.31 -0.99 -17.07
N TYR A 355 -5.63 -0.13 -16.10
CA TYR A 355 -5.08 1.22 -16.02
C TYR A 355 -3.58 1.16 -15.70
N VAL A 356 -3.16 0.24 -14.83
CA VAL A 356 -1.75 0.02 -14.48
C VAL A 356 -0.94 -0.40 -15.70
N ILE A 357 -1.42 -1.41 -16.45
CA ILE A 357 -0.72 -1.91 -17.63
C ILE A 357 -0.73 -0.87 -18.76
N ALA A 358 -1.85 -0.17 -18.99
CA ALA A 358 -1.94 0.87 -20.00
C ALA A 358 -0.97 2.04 -19.72
N LEU A 359 -0.95 2.55 -18.49
CA LEU A 359 0.00 3.59 -18.08
C LEU A 359 1.44 3.10 -18.17
N PHE A 360 1.71 1.84 -17.82
CA PHE A 360 3.05 1.27 -17.94
C PHE A 360 3.50 1.10 -19.39
N ILE A 361 2.62 0.68 -20.30
CA ILE A 361 2.90 0.67 -21.75
C ILE A 361 3.22 2.09 -22.24
N LEU A 362 2.38 3.07 -21.90
CA LEU A 362 2.59 4.47 -22.31
C LEU A 362 3.95 5.00 -21.80
N TYR A 363 4.23 4.80 -20.51
CA TYR A 363 5.51 5.18 -19.91
C TYR A 363 6.71 4.50 -20.60
N SER A 364 6.56 3.21 -20.92
CA SER A 364 7.60 2.43 -21.61
C SER A 364 7.82 2.89 -23.05
N LEU A 365 6.77 3.29 -23.77
CA LEU A 365 6.85 3.88 -25.11
C LEU A 365 7.57 5.24 -25.08
N VAL A 366 7.21 6.11 -24.13
CA VAL A 366 7.89 7.39 -23.91
C VAL A 366 9.37 7.17 -23.62
N LEU A 367 9.69 6.23 -22.73
CA LEU A 367 11.07 5.88 -22.39
C LEU A 367 11.85 5.35 -23.59
N ARG A 368 11.22 4.61 -24.52
CA ARG A 368 11.85 4.07 -25.72
C ARG A 368 12.04 5.12 -26.82
N ALA A 369 11.23 6.18 -26.83
CA ALA A 369 11.41 7.32 -27.74
C ALA A 369 12.74 8.06 -27.48
N PHE A 370 13.29 7.96 -26.26
CA PHE A 370 14.63 8.47 -25.96
C PHE A 370 15.72 7.54 -26.55
N LYS A 371 16.56 8.08 -27.45
CA LYS A 371 17.60 7.34 -28.21
C LYS A 371 18.55 6.45 -27.37
N ASN A 372 18.71 6.74 -26.08
CA ASN A 372 19.68 6.06 -25.21
C ASN A 372 19.08 4.91 -24.37
N ASN A 373 17.81 4.54 -24.58
CA ASN A 373 17.17 3.48 -23.80
C ASN A 373 17.41 2.09 -24.40
N LYS A 374 18.16 1.25 -23.67
CA LYS A 374 18.48 -0.13 -24.07
C LYS A 374 17.80 -1.20 -23.21
N TYR A 375 17.09 -0.83 -22.15
CA TYR A 375 16.51 -1.79 -21.20
C TYR A 375 15.01 -2.05 -21.42
N VAL A 376 14.30 -1.15 -22.11
CA VAL A 376 12.89 -1.36 -22.48
C VAL A 376 12.78 -2.13 -23.81
N LYS A 377 12.43 -3.41 -23.72
CA LYS A 377 12.34 -4.31 -24.88
C LYS A 377 10.96 -4.26 -25.52
N PHE A 378 10.91 -4.30 -26.86
CA PHE A 378 9.64 -4.27 -27.62
C PHE A 378 8.77 -5.48 -27.31
N THR A 379 9.35 -6.65 -27.08
CA THR A 379 8.55 -7.84 -26.78
C THR A 379 7.86 -7.76 -25.41
N THR A 380 8.41 -7.00 -24.44
CA THR A 380 7.72 -6.74 -23.18
C THR A 380 6.49 -5.87 -23.44
N LEU A 381 6.61 -4.82 -24.26
CA LEU A 381 5.46 -4.02 -24.71
C LEU A 381 4.40 -4.88 -25.42
N LEU A 382 4.84 -5.76 -26.32
CA LEU A 382 3.96 -6.68 -27.04
C LEU A 382 3.27 -7.66 -26.08
N ALA A 383 4.00 -8.25 -25.14
CA ALA A 383 3.43 -9.13 -24.12
C ALA A 383 2.35 -8.42 -23.30
N LEU A 384 2.63 -7.20 -22.84
CA LEU A 384 1.66 -6.40 -22.08
C LEU A 384 0.42 -6.03 -22.90
N ALA A 385 0.60 -5.63 -24.16
CA ALA A 385 -0.51 -5.34 -25.06
C ALA A 385 -1.37 -6.59 -25.30
N LEU A 386 -0.73 -7.72 -25.60
CA LEU A 386 -1.40 -9.01 -25.75
C LEU A 386 -2.13 -9.42 -24.47
N SER A 387 -1.60 -9.14 -23.28
CA SER A 387 -2.30 -9.43 -22.02
C SER A 387 -3.62 -8.65 -21.89
N ILE A 388 -3.67 -7.40 -22.36
CA ILE A 388 -4.93 -6.62 -22.38
C ILE A 388 -5.92 -7.25 -23.35
N PHE A 389 -5.48 -7.64 -24.55
CA PHE A 389 -6.35 -8.29 -25.54
C PHE A 389 -6.85 -9.66 -25.05
N ALA A 390 -5.97 -10.47 -24.46
CA ALA A 390 -6.32 -11.76 -23.88
C ALA A 390 -7.32 -11.59 -22.73
N PHE A 391 -7.07 -10.66 -21.80
CA PHE A 391 -8.02 -10.32 -20.74
C PHE A 391 -9.39 -9.94 -21.30
N LYS A 392 -9.46 -8.98 -22.24
CA LYS A 392 -10.73 -8.53 -22.81
C LYS A 392 -11.46 -9.66 -23.55
N GLY A 393 -10.73 -10.46 -24.31
CA GLY A 393 -11.29 -11.61 -25.04
C GLY A 393 -11.86 -12.67 -24.09
N ILE A 394 -11.12 -13.02 -23.03
CA ILE A 394 -11.57 -13.99 -22.02
C ILE A 394 -12.75 -13.43 -21.21
N ASP A 395 -12.67 -12.21 -20.69
CA ASP A 395 -13.74 -11.61 -19.87
C ASP A 395 -15.02 -11.45 -20.69
N SER A 396 -14.94 -10.99 -21.95
CA SER A 396 -16.10 -10.85 -22.84
C SER A 396 -16.66 -12.20 -23.30
N GLY A 397 -15.78 -13.16 -23.62
CA GLY A 397 -16.19 -14.51 -24.02
C GLY A 397 -16.92 -15.24 -22.89
N LEU A 398 -16.39 -15.15 -21.67
CA LEU A 398 -17.05 -15.68 -20.47
C LEU A 398 -18.35 -14.92 -20.16
N ALA A 399 -18.40 -13.59 -20.34
CA ALA A 399 -19.62 -12.81 -20.14
C ALA A 399 -20.75 -13.30 -21.05
N ASN A 400 -20.43 -13.49 -22.33
CA ASN A 400 -21.39 -14.01 -23.30
C ASN A 400 -21.83 -15.44 -22.97
N ALA A 401 -20.87 -16.33 -22.66
CA ALA A 401 -21.15 -17.73 -22.34
C ALA A 401 -22.03 -17.91 -21.09
N TYR A 402 -21.95 -16.99 -20.13
CA TYR A 402 -22.74 -17.01 -18.89
C TYR A 402 -23.92 -16.03 -18.89
N HIS A 403 -24.21 -15.40 -20.03
CA HIS A 403 -25.24 -14.36 -20.16
C HIS A 403 -25.14 -13.26 -19.08
N ALA A 404 -23.91 -12.92 -18.68
CA ALA A 404 -23.66 -11.91 -17.67
C ALA A 404 -23.87 -10.51 -18.25
N ASP A 405 -24.54 -9.64 -17.50
CA ASP A 405 -24.75 -8.25 -17.85
C ASP A 405 -23.41 -7.48 -17.78
N ASN A 406 -22.95 -7.05 -18.96
CA ASN A 406 -21.71 -6.32 -19.15
C ASN A 406 -21.86 -4.80 -19.02
N SER A 407 -23.03 -4.31 -18.58
CA SER A 407 -23.22 -2.91 -18.27
C SER A 407 -22.20 -2.46 -17.22
N THR A 408 -21.30 -1.56 -17.64
CA THR A 408 -20.26 -1.05 -16.75
C THR A 408 -20.87 0.01 -15.86
N LEU A 409 -20.93 -0.24 -14.56
CA LEU A 409 -21.31 0.75 -13.56
C LEU A 409 -20.26 1.88 -13.57
N LYS A 410 -20.63 3.04 -14.10
CA LYS A 410 -19.68 4.16 -14.30
C LYS A 410 -19.21 4.72 -12.95
N ARG A 411 -20.03 4.59 -11.90
CA ARG A 411 -19.73 5.06 -10.54
C ARG A 411 -18.42 4.53 -9.97
N GLU A 412 -17.97 3.33 -10.37
CA GLU A 412 -16.74 2.74 -9.82
C GLU A 412 -15.49 3.55 -10.19
N ALA A 413 -15.51 4.30 -11.30
CA ALA A 413 -14.42 5.18 -11.71
C ALA A 413 -14.53 6.61 -11.13
N LEU A 414 -15.61 6.92 -10.39
CA LEU A 414 -15.96 8.28 -9.98
C LEU A 414 -15.92 8.48 -8.45
N SER A 415 -15.24 7.59 -7.72
CA SER A 415 -15.11 7.69 -6.26
C SER A 415 -14.49 9.01 -5.83
N LEU A 416 -13.35 9.39 -6.42
CA LEU A 416 -12.64 10.63 -6.08
C LEU A 416 -13.49 11.90 -6.34
N PRO A 417 -14.03 12.14 -7.56
CA PRO A 417 -14.80 13.35 -7.81
C PRO A 417 -16.07 13.42 -6.96
N PHE A 418 -16.79 12.32 -6.74
CA PHE A 418 -17.98 12.34 -5.89
C PHE A 418 -17.66 12.62 -4.42
N GLN A 419 -16.53 12.13 -3.93
CA GLN A 419 -16.08 12.40 -2.58
C GLN A 419 -15.74 13.88 -2.37
N GLN A 420 -15.12 14.51 -3.37
CA GLN A 420 -14.81 15.95 -3.35
C GLN A 420 -16.09 16.78 -3.43
N THR A 421 -17.02 16.45 -4.33
CA THR A 421 -18.32 17.13 -4.45
C THR A 421 -19.14 17.04 -3.16
N ALA A 422 -19.20 15.86 -2.54
CA ALA A 422 -19.93 15.69 -1.28
C ALA A 422 -19.34 16.52 -0.14
N ARG A 423 -18.00 16.63 -0.07
CA ARG A 423 -17.34 17.50 0.88
C ARG A 423 -17.60 18.98 0.58
N TYR A 424 -17.58 19.37 -0.70
CA TYR A 424 -17.86 20.74 -1.13
C TYR A 424 -19.26 21.16 -0.69
N ILE A 425 -20.30 20.39 -1.09
CA ILE A 425 -21.68 20.68 -0.68
C ILE A 425 -21.82 20.69 0.85
N LYS A 426 -21.14 19.79 1.58
CA LYS A 426 -21.21 19.78 3.05
C LYS A 426 -20.80 21.12 3.69
N TYR A 427 -19.82 21.84 3.14
CA TYR A 427 -19.21 23.01 3.78
C TYR A 427 -19.43 24.32 3.02
N HIS A 428 -19.84 24.26 1.75
CA HIS A 428 -19.92 25.39 0.82
C HIS A 428 -21.20 25.33 -0.05
N GLU A 429 -22.27 24.68 0.42
CA GLU A 429 -23.56 24.70 -0.29
C GLU A 429 -24.09 26.13 -0.47
N ASP A 430 -23.89 27.02 0.51
CA ASP A 430 -24.32 28.41 0.46
C ASP A 430 -23.60 29.24 -0.63
N ASP A 431 -22.40 28.81 -1.04
CA ASP A 431 -21.62 29.45 -2.10
C ASP A 431 -22.09 29.03 -3.51
N MET A 432 -23.00 28.04 -3.60
CA MET A 432 -23.44 27.47 -4.87
C MET A 432 -24.65 28.19 -5.47
N THR A 433 -24.59 28.43 -6.77
CA THR A 433 -25.76 28.85 -7.54
C THR A 433 -26.72 27.68 -7.75
N LYS A 434 -28.01 27.99 -7.93
CA LYS A 434 -29.04 27.00 -8.29
C LYS A 434 -28.70 26.20 -9.56
N SER A 435 -27.95 26.81 -10.49
CA SER A 435 -27.55 26.15 -11.73
C SER A 435 -26.47 25.09 -11.49
N GLU A 436 -25.50 25.37 -10.62
CA GLU A 436 -24.43 24.45 -10.27
C GLU A 436 -24.99 23.23 -9.53
N LEU A 437 -25.82 23.47 -8.51
CA LEU A 437 -26.49 22.41 -7.78
C LEU A 437 -27.34 21.52 -8.72
N LYS A 438 -28.06 22.12 -9.67
CA LYS A 438 -28.84 21.38 -10.68
C LYS A 438 -27.96 20.56 -11.63
N ASN A 439 -26.77 21.06 -11.98
CA ASN A 439 -25.83 20.29 -12.81
C ASN A 439 -25.29 19.06 -12.06
N ILE A 440 -25.06 19.20 -10.75
CA ILE A 440 -24.64 18.08 -9.90
C ILE A 440 -25.79 17.10 -9.71
N ASP A 441 -26.98 17.56 -9.34
CA ASP A 441 -28.13 16.71 -9.00
C ASP A 441 -28.59 15.80 -10.15
N ARG A 442 -28.41 16.23 -11.41
CA ARG A 442 -28.64 15.39 -12.60
C ARG A 442 -27.74 14.15 -12.65
N VAL A 443 -26.57 14.23 -12.02
CA VAL A 443 -25.52 13.21 -12.06
C VAL A 443 -25.41 12.46 -10.73
N LEU A 444 -25.50 13.16 -9.61
CA LEU A 444 -25.31 12.66 -8.26
C LEU A 444 -26.36 13.30 -7.37
N GLU A 445 -27.23 12.49 -6.75
CA GLU A 445 -28.30 13.01 -5.90
C GLU A 445 -27.74 13.93 -4.81
N THR A 446 -28.21 15.16 -4.75
CA THR A 446 -27.68 16.16 -3.81
C THR A 446 -28.38 16.11 -2.44
N ASN A 447 -29.61 15.59 -2.39
CA ASN A 447 -30.37 15.47 -1.16
C ASN A 447 -29.59 14.71 -0.07
N ASN A 448 -29.43 15.35 1.10
CA ASN A 448 -28.69 14.84 2.26
C ASN A 448 -27.22 14.44 1.97
N ILE A 449 -26.61 14.88 0.86
CA ILE A 449 -25.26 14.45 0.47
C ILE A 449 -24.22 14.78 1.55
N GLY A 450 -24.33 15.93 2.21
CA GLY A 450 -23.44 16.32 3.31
C GLY A 450 -23.54 15.41 4.55
N LYS A 451 -24.72 14.82 4.81
CA LYS A 451 -24.91 13.81 5.88
C LYS A 451 -24.38 12.44 5.46
N ARG A 452 -24.43 12.12 4.17
CA ARG A 452 -23.87 10.88 3.63
C ARG A 452 -22.35 10.91 3.53
N TYR A 453 -21.74 12.09 3.50
CA TYR A 453 -20.29 12.25 3.39
C TYR A 453 -19.56 11.60 4.58
N ASP A 454 -18.85 10.50 4.30
CA ASP A 454 -17.89 9.85 5.18
C ASP A 454 -16.50 10.14 4.63
N PRO A 455 -15.62 10.88 5.32
CA PRO A 455 -14.30 11.25 4.81
C PRO A 455 -13.39 10.08 4.40
N LEU A 456 -13.63 8.87 4.93
CA LEU A 456 -12.79 7.69 4.70
C LEU A 456 -13.38 6.72 3.67
N LEU A 457 -14.65 6.87 3.28
CA LEU A 457 -15.36 5.92 2.43
C LEU A 457 -16.33 6.61 1.46
N SER A 458 -16.08 6.46 0.15
CA SER A 458 -16.92 7.10 -0.86
C SER A 458 -18.25 6.40 -1.15
N ASN A 459 -18.44 5.17 -0.65
CA ASN A 459 -19.60 4.34 -0.99
C ASN A 459 -20.94 4.99 -0.61
N SER A 460 -21.00 5.68 0.53
CA SER A 460 -22.22 6.36 1.02
C SER A 460 -22.69 7.49 0.10
N VAL A 461 -21.77 8.05 -0.70
CA VAL A 461 -22.07 9.07 -1.72
C VAL A 461 -22.29 8.42 -3.07
N LYS A 462 -21.33 7.61 -3.54
CA LYS A 462 -21.28 7.11 -4.92
C LYS A 462 -22.46 6.22 -5.31
N PHE A 463 -23.12 5.56 -4.34
CA PHE A 463 -24.28 4.71 -4.63
C PHE A 463 -25.50 5.51 -5.12
N TYR A 464 -25.51 6.83 -4.93
CA TYR A 464 -26.56 7.74 -5.40
C TYR A 464 -26.24 8.40 -6.75
N PHE A 465 -25.27 7.84 -7.47
CA PHE A 465 -24.99 8.23 -8.85
C PHE A 465 -26.11 7.79 -9.81
N ASN A 466 -26.52 8.70 -10.68
CA ASN A 466 -27.41 8.40 -11.79
C ASN A 466 -26.65 7.69 -12.92
N GLU A 467 -26.69 6.36 -12.96
CA GLU A 467 -26.05 5.54 -14.01
C GLU A 467 -26.53 5.87 -15.44
N LYS A 468 -27.72 6.48 -15.57
CA LYS A 468 -28.31 6.91 -16.85
C LYS A 468 -27.90 8.33 -17.26
N ALA A 469 -27.08 9.03 -16.48
CA ALA A 469 -26.61 10.37 -16.83
C ALA A 469 -25.96 10.39 -18.22
N THR A 470 -26.43 11.33 -19.04
CA THR A 470 -25.98 11.51 -20.43
C THR A 470 -24.56 12.07 -20.47
N PRO A 471 -23.83 11.91 -21.61
CA PRO A 471 -22.51 12.53 -21.76
C PRO A 471 -22.52 14.06 -21.58
N ILE A 472 -23.61 14.73 -21.95
CA ILE A 472 -23.77 16.18 -21.79
C ILE A 472 -23.91 16.54 -20.30
N GLU A 473 -24.71 15.79 -19.54
CA GLU A 473 -24.87 15.99 -18.10
C GLU A 473 -23.56 15.73 -17.36
N MET A 474 -22.86 14.64 -17.70
CA MET A 474 -21.51 14.37 -17.15
C MET A 474 -20.52 15.49 -17.46
N LYS A 475 -20.54 16.04 -18.68
CA LYS A 475 -19.69 17.18 -19.06
C LYS A 475 -20.02 18.43 -18.23
N ASN A 476 -21.30 18.72 -18.03
CA ASN A 476 -21.74 19.86 -17.22
C ASN A 476 -21.40 19.68 -15.74
N TYR A 477 -21.52 18.46 -15.21
CA TYR A 477 -21.03 18.09 -13.88
C TYR A 477 -19.53 18.38 -13.75
N PHE A 478 -18.69 17.87 -14.67
CA PHE A 478 -17.24 18.08 -14.57
C PHE A 478 -16.83 19.54 -14.76
N LYS A 479 -17.56 20.33 -15.56
CA LYS A 479 -17.36 21.77 -15.63
C LYS A 479 -17.65 22.46 -14.29
N THR A 480 -18.75 22.08 -13.65
CA THR A 480 -19.15 22.59 -12.32
C THR A 480 -18.11 22.19 -11.28
N TRP A 481 -17.77 20.91 -11.21
CA TRP A 481 -16.74 20.36 -10.32
C TRP A 481 -15.37 21.05 -10.50
N LEU A 482 -14.97 21.38 -11.73
CA LEU A 482 -13.70 22.09 -11.98
C LEU A 482 -13.77 23.57 -11.57
N TYR A 483 -14.92 24.22 -11.76
CA TYR A 483 -15.13 25.58 -11.30
C TYR A 483 -15.12 25.66 -9.76
N GLU A 484 -15.85 24.78 -9.08
CA GLU A 484 -15.84 24.66 -7.62
C GLU A 484 -14.44 24.36 -7.06
N PHE A 485 -13.63 23.55 -7.77
CA PHE A 485 -12.23 23.34 -7.43
C PHE A 485 -11.40 24.63 -7.48
N THR A 486 -11.65 25.52 -8.45
CA THR A 486 -10.91 26.80 -8.50
C THR A 486 -11.41 27.79 -7.46
N GLN A 487 -12.65 27.68 -6.99
CA GLN A 487 -13.19 28.51 -5.91
C GLN A 487 -12.64 28.05 -4.54
N HIS A 488 -12.70 26.76 -4.24
CA HIS A 488 -12.28 26.20 -2.93
C HIS A 488 -11.34 24.99 -3.08
N PRO A 489 -10.10 25.18 -3.60
CA PRO A 489 -9.19 24.07 -3.89
C PRO A 489 -8.82 23.25 -2.66
N VAL A 490 -8.74 23.89 -1.49
CA VAL A 490 -8.40 23.24 -0.21
C VAL A 490 -9.39 22.11 0.13
N ILE A 491 -10.69 22.28 -0.18
CA ILE A 491 -11.71 21.27 0.09
C ILE A 491 -11.45 19.99 -0.70
N TYR A 492 -11.02 20.13 -1.96
CA TYR A 492 -10.71 19.00 -2.83
C TYR A 492 -9.44 18.28 -2.38
N PHE A 493 -8.42 19.06 -1.99
CA PHE A 493 -7.19 18.49 -1.45
C PHE A 493 -7.44 17.76 -0.13
N GLU A 494 -8.17 18.37 0.81
CA GLU A 494 -8.50 17.73 2.09
C GLU A 494 -9.35 16.48 1.90
N ALA A 495 -10.38 16.49 1.05
CA ALA A 495 -11.16 15.30 0.74
C ALA A 495 -10.27 14.15 0.23
N THR A 496 -9.35 14.47 -0.67
CA THR A 496 -8.45 13.49 -1.30
C THR A 496 -7.44 12.93 -0.30
N ILE A 497 -6.78 13.81 0.47
CA ILE A 497 -5.75 13.40 1.42
C ILE A 497 -6.40 12.65 2.58
N GLN A 498 -7.51 13.13 3.14
CA GLN A 498 -8.16 12.50 4.29
C GLN A 498 -8.58 11.05 3.99
N GLN A 499 -9.12 10.77 2.80
CA GLN A 499 -9.48 9.41 2.40
C GLN A 499 -8.25 8.48 2.27
N ASN A 500 -7.10 9.04 1.89
CA ASN A 500 -5.91 8.28 1.47
C ASN A 500 -4.72 8.37 2.43
N ILE A 501 -4.84 9.11 3.54
CA ILE A 501 -3.70 9.43 4.41
C ILE A 501 -3.04 8.18 5.01
N SER A 502 -3.82 7.11 5.21
CA SER A 502 -3.36 5.79 5.66
C SER A 502 -2.36 5.11 4.71
N LEU A 503 -2.22 5.55 3.44
CA LEU A 503 -1.17 5.06 2.54
C LEU A 503 0.25 5.49 2.96
N ILE A 504 0.36 6.61 3.69
CA ILE A 504 1.64 7.22 4.08
C ILE A 504 1.73 7.53 5.58
N SER A 505 0.76 7.06 6.37
CA SER A 505 0.68 7.26 7.81
C SER A 505 0.98 5.94 8.54
N PRO A 506 2.09 5.84 9.29
CA PRO A 506 2.42 4.64 10.08
C PRO A 506 1.60 4.53 11.37
N PHE A 507 0.61 5.42 11.58
CA PHE A 507 -0.22 5.47 12.78
C PHE A 507 -1.56 4.76 12.64
N ASP A 508 -1.99 4.52 11.40
CA ASP A 508 -3.25 3.86 11.12
C ASP A 508 -3.08 2.35 11.32
N LYS A 509 -3.91 1.80 12.19
CA LYS A 509 -3.84 0.40 12.62
C LYS A 509 -4.61 -0.51 11.69
N ASN A 510 -4.21 -1.77 11.64
CA ASN A 510 -4.94 -2.78 10.90
C ASN A 510 -6.19 -3.18 11.69
N GLU A 511 -7.37 -2.86 11.15
CA GLU A 511 -8.64 -3.17 11.82
C GLU A 511 -8.97 -4.68 11.84
N PHE A 512 -8.31 -5.47 10.99
CA PHE A 512 -8.59 -6.90 10.76
C PHE A 512 -10.11 -7.16 10.65
N SER A 513 -10.78 -6.34 9.84
CA SER A 513 -12.25 -6.21 9.85
C SER A 513 -12.99 -7.46 9.37
N PHE A 514 -12.28 -8.45 8.80
CA PHE A 514 -12.86 -9.72 8.34
C PHE A 514 -12.43 -10.86 9.26
N LYS A 515 -13.34 -11.30 10.14
CA LYS A 515 -13.02 -12.23 11.24
C LYS A 515 -13.54 -13.64 11.06
N HIS A 516 -14.69 -13.79 10.37
CA HIS A 516 -15.47 -15.01 10.35
C HIS A 516 -16.00 -15.33 8.95
N ILE A 517 -16.53 -16.54 8.78
CA ILE A 517 -17.15 -16.98 7.52
C ILE A 517 -18.30 -16.07 7.07
N ASN A 518 -18.98 -15.41 8.01
CA ASN A 518 -20.07 -14.48 7.76
C ASN A 518 -19.61 -13.01 7.62
N ALA A 519 -18.34 -12.76 7.29
CA ALA A 519 -17.81 -11.40 7.12
C ALA A 519 -18.55 -10.55 6.06
N GLY A 520 -19.23 -11.18 5.09
CA GLY A 520 -20.08 -10.52 4.09
C GLY A 520 -21.54 -10.33 4.53
N TYR A 521 -21.91 -10.80 5.72
CA TYR A 521 -23.27 -10.68 6.27
C TYR A 521 -23.67 -9.22 6.50
N ARG A 522 -24.93 -8.90 6.22
CA ARG A 522 -25.54 -7.61 6.55
C ARG A 522 -26.94 -7.81 7.10
N PRO A 523 -27.26 -7.25 8.29
CA PRO A 523 -28.64 -7.20 8.78
C PRO A 523 -29.56 -6.55 7.74
N GLY A 524 -30.79 -7.07 7.59
CA GLY A 524 -31.79 -6.53 6.66
C GLY A 524 -31.63 -6.91 5.18
N SER A 525 -30.78 -7.88 4.84
CA SER A 525 -30.64 -8.38 3.46
C SER A 525 -31.10 -9.84 3.36
N ASP A 526 -32.37 -10.04 2.99
CA ASP A 526 -33.01 -11.36 3.01
C ASP A 526 -32.32 -12.41 2.13
N SER A 527 -31.90 -12.03 0.92
CA SER A 527 -31.19 -12.93 0.00
C SER A 527 -29.86 -13.43 0.56
N ARG A 528 -29.09 -12.56 1.22
CA ARG A 528 -27.83 -12.94 1.89
C ARG A 528 -28.09 -13.92 3.03
N ASN A 529 -29.09 -13.61 3.87
CA ASN A 529 -29.43 -14.41 5.03
C ASN A 529 -29.90 -15.82 4.62
N GLN A 530 -30.73 -15.89 3.58
CA GLN A 530 -31.18 -17.15 2.99
C GLN A 530 -30.00 -17.96 2.44
N PHE A 531 -29.03 -17.33 1.75
CA PHE A 531 -27.85 -18.00 1.23
C PHE A 531 -27.00 -18.64 2.34
N TYR A 532 -26.67 -17.87 3.39
CA TYR A 532 -25.91 -18.38 4.54
C TYR A 532 -26.63 -19.57 5.21
N LYS A 533 -27.95 -19.48 5.37
CA LYS A 533 -28.76 -20.55 5.97
C LYS A 533 -28.83 -21.80 5.08
N LYS A 534 -29.11 -21.64 3.78
CA LYS A 534 -29.23 -22.72 2.80
C LYS A 534 -27.96 -23.59 2.76
N TYR A 535 -26.80 -22.93 2.73
CA TYR A 535 -25.50 -23.61 2.61
C TYR A 535 -24.79 -23.86 3.95
N LYS A 536 -25.47 -23.64 5.08
CA LYS A 536 -24.94 -23.84 6.44
C LYS A 536 -23.57 -23.17 6.65
N LEU A 537 -23.42 -21.96 6.13
CA LEU A 537 -22.20 -21.17 6.19
C LEU A 537 -22.07 -20.49 7.56
N THR A 538 -21.95 -21.31 8.61
CA THR A 538 -21.81 -20.87 10.00
C THR A 538 -20.57 -21.48 10.65
N ASN A 539 -20.05 -20.78 11.65
CA ASN A 539 -18.97 -21.26 12.50
C ASN A 539 -19.52 -22.08 13.67
N SER A 540 -18.79 -23.10 14.11
CA SER A 540 -18.99 -23.69 15.43
C SER A 540 -18.52 -22.72 16.52
N LYS A 541 -19.03 -22.88 17.76
CA LYS A 541 -18.57 -22.08 18.90
C LYS A 541 -17.06 -22.16 19.10
N THR A 542 -16.48 -23.36 19.00
CA THR A 542 -15.02 -23.56 19.13
C THR A 542 -14.24 -22.83 18.04
N ARG A 543 -14.68 -22.92 16.78
CA ARG A 543 -14.02 -22.23 15.66
C ARG A 543 -14.07 -20.72 15.86
N TRP A 544 -15.25 -20.20 16.22
CA TRP A 544 -15.45 -18.79 16.53
C TRP A 544 -14.47 -18.31 17.60
N SER A 545 -14.36 -19.04 18.71
CA SER A 545 -13.42 -18.70 19.80
C SER A 545 -11.97 -18.68 19.32
N TRP A 546 -11.52 -19.65 18.53
CA TRP A 546 -10.15 -19.65 18.01
C TRP A 546 -9.88 -18.49 17.04
N GLN A 547 -10.86 -18.14 16.21
CA GLN A 547 -10.76 -16.97 15.34
C GLN A 547 -10.67 -15.66 16.14
N GLU A 548 -11.48 -15.51 17.18
CA GLU A 548 -11.40 -14.33 18.07
C GLU A 548 -10.06 -14.25 18.80
N ILE A 549 -9.56 -15.35 19.36
CA ILE A 549 -8.24 -15.39 20.00
C ILE A 549 -7.13 -15.01 19.00
N LYS A 550 -7.17 -15.56 17.77
CA LYS A 550 -6.23 -15.22 16.70
C LYS A 550 -6.27 -13.72 16.37
N ILE A 551 -7.46 -13.13 16.28
CA ILE A 551 -7.62 -11.70 16.01
C ILE A 551 -7.05 -10.86 17.17
N GLN A 552 -7.26 -11.25 18.43
CA GLN A 552 -6.64 -10.57 19.58
C GLN A 552 -5.11 -10.60 19.50
N TYR A 553 -4.53 -11.75 19.11
CA TYR A 553 -3.09 -11.87 18.88
C TYR A 553 -2.61 -10.94 17.74
N PHE A 554 -3.30 -10.91 16.60
CA PHE A 554 -2.96 -10.02 15.49
C PHE A 554 -3.01 -8.55 15.90
N GLN A 555 -4.05 -8.16 16.63
CA GLN A 555 -4.20 -6.80 17.12
C GLN A 555 -3.16 -6.45 18.20
N MET A 556 -2.73 -7.41 19.02
CA MET A 556 -1.64 -7.21 19.96
C MET A 556 -0.32 -6.95 19.21
N PHE A 557 -0.03 -7.76 18.18
CA PHE A 557 1.17 -7.59 17.34
C PHE A 557 1.21 -6.22 16.65
N ASP A 558 0.12 -5.83 15.99
CA ASP A 558 -0.01 -4.52 15.31
C ASP A 558 0.18 -3.32 16.26
N ARG A 559 -0.07 -3.52 17.57
CA ARG A 559 0.08 -2.50 18.61
C ARG A 559 1.46 -2.48 19.27
N LEU A 560 2.34 -3.43 18.97
CA LEU A 560 3.70 -3.44 19.52
C LEU A 560 4.52 -2.24 18.98
N PRO A 561 5.22 -1.49 19.84
CA PRO A 561 6.06 -0.40 19.38
C PRO A 561 7.17 -0.93 18.48
N LEU A 562 7.43 -0.25 17.36
CA LEU A 562 8.42 -0.60 16.33
C LEU A 562 8.13 -1.90 15.57
N VAL A 563 7.87 -3.01 16.24
CA VAL A 563 7.63 -4.31 15.59
C VAL A 563 6.28 -4.35 14.89
N GLY A 564 5.25 -3.74 15.46
CA GLY A 564 3.93 -3.61 14.82
C GLY A 564 3.97 -2.81 13.51
N LEU A 565 4.98 -1.94 13.31
CA LEU A 565 5.18 -1.24 12.04
C LEU A 565 5.47 -2.20 10.87
N LEU A 566 5.97 -3.42 11.14
CA LEU A 566 6.13 -4.45 10.12
C LEU A 566 4.78 -4.97 9.60
N ASP A 567 3.68 -4.75 10.32
CA ASP A 567 2.35 -5.11 9.85
C ASP A 567 1.68 -3.97 9.08
N ASN A 568 2.22 -2.75 9.17
CA ASN A 568 1.63 -1.55 8.59
C ASN A 568 2.00 -1.38 7.10
N PRO A 569 1.05 -1.39 6.15
CA PRO A 569 1.32 -1.22 4.73
C PRO A 569 2.02 0.10 4.37
N ALA A 570 1.76 1.18 5.12
CA ALA A 570 2.33 2.49 4.86
C ALA A 570 3.87 2.46 4.95
N VAL A 571 4.42 1.63 5.83
CA VAL A 571 5.88 1.48 6.00
C VAL A 571 6.52 0.93 4.72
N TYR A 572 5.87 -0.02 4.07
CA TYR A 572 6.32 -0.59 2.79
C TYR A 572 6.17 0.38 1.63
N ILE A 573 5.10 1.19 1.62
CA ILE A 573 4.88 2.24 0.62
C ILE A 573 5.94 3.35 0.78
N ILE A 574 6.15 3.87 2.00
CA ILE A 574 7.19 4.86 2.32
C ILE A 574 8.58 4.34 1.94
N GLY A 575 8.91 3.11 2.35
CA GLY A 575 10.19 2.51 2.01
C GLY A 575 10.35 2.28 0.50
N SER A 576 9.26 2.04 -0.24
CA SER A 576 9.28 2.00 -1.70
C SER A 576 9.61 3.38 -2.29
N PHE A 577 9.08 4.47 -1.74
CA PHE A 577 9.50 5.81 -2.15
C PHE A 577 10.97 6.10 -1.81
N PHE A 578 11.48 5.62 -0.67
CA PHE A 578 12.92 5.71 -0.35
C PHE A 578 13.78 4.95 -1.37
N MET A 579 13.39 3.71 -1.72
CA MET A 579 14.08 2.92 -2.74
C MET A 579 14.07 3.63 -4.10
N PHE A 580 12.94 4.25 -4.48
CA PHE A 580 12.85 5.01 -5.73
C PHE A 580 13.76 6.24 -5.71
N ALA A 581 13.78 7.00 -4.60
CA ALA A 581 14.66 8.16 -4.46
C ALA A 581 16.15 7.77 -4.57
N LEU A 582 16.52 6.60 -4.00
CA LEU A 582 17.86 6.04 -4.15
C LEU A 582 18.14 5.54 -5.57
N ALA A 583 17.16 4.93 -6.25
CA ALA A 583 17.30 4.51 -7.64
C ALA A 583 17.59 5.71 -8.55
N ILE A 584 16.90 6.84 -8.33
CA ILE A 584 17.21 8.09 -9.05
C ILE A 584 18.59 8.63 -8.66
N LYS A 585 18.92 8.70 -7.37
CA LYS A 585 20.21 9.19 -6.85
C LYS A 585 21.40 8.43 -7.47
N PHE A 586 21.32 7.10 -7.49
CA PHE A 586 22.36 6.22 -8.01
C PHE A 586 22.22 5.88 -9.50
N LYS A 587 21.28 6.54 -10.21
CA LYS A 587 21.02 6.33 -11.65
C LYS A 587 20.69 4.88 -12.04
N LEU A 588 20.01 4.15 -11.15
CA LEU A 588 19.62 2.74 -11.27
C LEU A 588 18.33 2.62 -12.08
N LYS A 589 18.45 2.82 -13.40
CA LYS A 589 17.32 2.94 -14.33
C LYS A 589 16.45 1.69 -14.38
N ARG A 590 17.03 0.50 -14.21
CA ARG A 590 16.27 -0.77 -14.28
C ARG A 590 15.40 -0.94 -13.04
N THR A 591 15.94 -0.72 -11.85
CA THR A 591 15.18 -0.71 -10.60
C THR A 591 14.08 0.35 -10.63
N ALA A 592 14.40 1.58 -11.06
CA ALA A 592 13.40 2.65 -11.16
C ALA A 592 12.24 2.25 -12.11
N TYR A 593 12.54 1.64 -13.25
CA TYR A 593 11.54 1.14 -14.20
C TYR A 593 10.71 -0.02 -13.64
N LEU A 594 11.34 -0.97 -12.95
CA LEU A 594 10.69 -2.12 -12.31
C LEU A 594 9.63 -1.71 -11.28
N MET A 595 9.80 -0.57 -10.60
CA MET A 595 8.87 -0.12 -9.56
C MET A 595 7.61 0.57 -10.10
N MET A 596 7.59 0.94 -11.39
CA MET A 596 6.52 1.76 -11.97
C MET A 596 5.15 1.10 -11.98
N PRO A 597 4.99 -0.20 -12.27
CA PRO A 597 3.69 -0.86 -12.15
C PRO A 597 3.09 -0.71 -10.75
N ALA A 598 3.90 -0.79 -9.69
CA ALA A 598 3.41 -0.62 -8.32
C ALA A 598 2.98 0.82 -8.03
N PHE A 599 3.67 1.83 -8.55
CA PHE A 599 3.25 3.22 -8.38
C PHE A 599 2.01 3.57 -9.20
N PHE A 600 1.86 3.01 -10.41
CA PHE A 600 0.59 3.15 -11.13
C PHE A 600 -0.56 2.44 -10.41
N LEU A 601 -0.31 1.29 -9.77
CA LEU A 601 -1.30 0.65 -8.90
C LEU A 601 -1.66 1.56 -7.71
N LEU A 602 -0.68 2.22 -7.08
CA LEU A 602 -0.92 3.19 -6.01
C LEU A 602 -1.82 4.35 -6.47
N LEU A 603 -1.64 4.86 -7.69
CA LEU A 603 -2.54 5.88 -8.26
C LEU A 603 -3.99 5.37 -8.37
N THR A 604 -4.19 4.11 -8.75
CA THR A 604 -5.55 3.53 -8.78
C THR A 604 -6.16 3.36 -7.40
N LEU A 605 -5.34 3.19 -6.35
CA LEU A 605 -5.82 3.16 -4.97
C LEU A 605 -6.24 4.54 -4.49
N ILE A 606 -5.48 5.59 -4.83
CA ILE A 606 -5.82 6.98 -4.50
C ILE A 606 -7.16 7.38 -5.13
N ALA A 607 -7.42 6.93 -6.35
CA ALA A 607 -8.70 7.13 -7.05
C ALA A 607 -9.82 6.18 -6.59
N GLY A 608 -9.50 5.20 -5.73
CA GLY A 608 -10.40 4.16 -5.26
C GLY A 608 -11.40 4.63 -4.21
N PRO A 609 -12.30 3.75 -3.75
CA PRO A 609 -13.37 4.12 -2.83
C PRO A 609 -12.99 4.17 -1.36
N VAL A 610 -11.94 3.43 -0.97
CA VAL A 610 -11.48 3.30 0.42
C VAL A 610 -10.06 2.73 0.46
N VAL A 611 -9.29 3.16 1.45
CA VAL A 611 -7.98 2.60 1.78
C VAL A 611 -7.93 2.13 3.23
N GLN A 612 -8.26 3.01 4.17
CA GLN A 612 -8.16 2.72 5.61
C GLN A 612 -9.07 1.56 6.01
N GLY A 613 -8.58 0.64 6.83
CA GLY A 613 -9.33 -0.54 7.28
C GLY A 613 -9.38 -1.70 6.27
N TYR A 614 -8.93 -1.51 5.02
CA TYR A 614 -8.97 -2.52 3.96
C TYR A 614 -7.58 -2.91 3.46
N THR A 615 -6.78 -3.51 4.34
CA THR A 615 -5.39 -3.95 4.07
C THR A 615 -5.24 -4.85 2.85
N ARG A 616 -6.31 -5.56 2.44
CA ARG A 616 -6.35 -6.36 1.20
C ARG A 616 -5.97 -5.58 -0.07
N TYR A 617 -6.12 -4.25 -0.06
CA TYR A 617 -5.78 -3.38 -1.18
C TYR A 617 -4.30 -2.94 -1.17
N THR A 618 -3.69 -2.89 0.00
CA THR A 618 -2.32 -2.39 0.20
C THR A 618 -1.31 -3.52 0.47
N ALA A 619 -1.76 -4.74 0.80
CA ALA A 619 -0.91 -5.89 1.10
C ALA A 619 0.05 -6.25 -0.05
N VAL A 620 -0.33 -6.00 -1.31
CA VAL A 620 0.56 -6.22 -2.46
C VAL A 620 1.88 -5.45 -2.37
N PHE A 621 1.91 -4.28 -1.71
CA PHE A 621 3.15 -3.52 -1.49
C PHE A 621 4.08 -4.21 -0.50
N VAL A 622 3.55 -4.92 0.50
CA VAL A 622 4.33 -5.77 1.42
C VAL A 622 5.05 -6.86 0.63
N PHE A 623 4.38 -7.45 -0.36
CA PHE A 623 4.90 -8.58 -1.14
C PHE A 623 5.95 -8.14 -2.17
N LEU A 624 5.77 -6.96 -2.76
CA LEU A 624 6.69 -6.39 -3.75
C LEU A 624 7.95 -5.80 -3.11
N PHE A 625 7.86 -5.33 -1.86
CA PHE A 625 8.97 -4.68 -1.16
C PHE A 625 10.28 -5.47 -1.19
N PRO A 626 10.34 -6.76 -0.79
CA PRO A 626 11.59 -7.52 -0.82
C PRO A 626 12.14 -7.71 -2.24
N LEU A 627 11.28 -7.82 -3.26
CA LEU A 627 11.70 -7.89 -4.66
C LEU A 627 12.40 -6.58 -5.09
N PHE A 628 11.81 -5.43 -4.77
CA PHE A 628 12.39 -4.12 -5.08
C PHE A 628 13.70 -3.89 -4.32
N LEU A 629 13.76 -4.29 -3.06
CA LEU A 629 14.96 -4.18 -2.23
C LEU A 629 16.12 -5.00 -2.82
N LEU A 630 15.84 -6.23 -3.26
CA LEU A 630 16.84 -7.09 -3.89
C LEU A 630 17.29 -6.53 -5.25
N ALA A 631 16.37 -6.04 -6.07
CA ALA A 631 16.69 -5.41 -7.36
C ALA A 631 17.60 -4.19 -7.16
N LEU A 632 17.26 -3.32 -6.19
CA LEU A 632 18.05 -2.13 -5.85
C LEU A 632 19.48 -2.52 -5.42
N ALA A 633 19.61 -3.44 -4.46
CA ALA A 633 20.91 -3.90 -3.97
C ALA A 633 21.74 -4.57 -5.08
N THR A 634 21.09 -5.35 -5.95
CA THR A 634 21.71 -6.02 -7.09
C THR A 634 22.24 -5.01 -8.11
N GLU A 635 21.45 -4.00 -8.47
CA GLU A 635 21.87 -2.99 -9.44
C GLU A 635 23.02 -2.13 -8.90
N ILE A 636 22.96 -1.72 -7.62
CA ILE A 636 24.06 -1.00 -6.96
C ILE A 636 25.36 -1.80 -7.05
N LYS A 637 25.29 -3.11 -6.77
CA LYS A 637 26.46 -4.00 -6.84
C LYS A 637 27.00 -4.06 -8.27
N GLN A 638 26.14 -4.23 -9.28
CA GLN A 638 26.55 -4.25 -10.70
C GLN A 638 27.20 -2.94 -11.14
N THR A 639 26.64 -1.78 -10.77
CA THR A 639 27.18 -0.47 -11.12
C THR A 639 28.56 -0.20 -10.49
N LYS A 640 28.79 -0.64 -9.25
CA LYS A 640 30.11 -0.55 -8.60
C LYS A 640 31.15 -1.47 -9.24
N TYR A 641 30.75 -2.67 -9.70
CA TYR A 641 31.66 -3.57 -10.41
C TYR A 641 32.09 -2.98 -11.75
N SER A 642 31.16 -2.44 -12.55
CA SER A 642 31.50 -1.82 -13.84
C SER A 642 32.47 -0.65 -13.70
N SER A 643 32.32 0.18 -12.67
CA SER A 643 33.26 1.30 -12.44
C SER A 643 34.68 0.86 -12.07
N LEU A 644 34.85 -0.33 -11.48
CA LEU A 644 36.16 -0.87 -11.09
C LEU A 644 36.88 -1.55 -12.27
N THR A 645 36.14 -2.21 -13.16
CA THR A 645 36.69 -2.80 -14.38
C THR A 645 37.10 -1.73 -15.40
N ASP A 646 36.35 -0.64 -15.52
CA ASP A 646 36.69 0.48 -16.39
C ASP A 646 37.93 1.25 -15.90
N THR A 647 38.21 1.27 -14.59
CA THR A 647 39.46 1.84 -14.05
C THR A 647 40.65 0.92 -14.25
N ASN A 648 40.50 -0.41 -14.10
CA ASN A 648 41.61 -1.34 -14.29
C ASN A 648 42.02 -1.47 -15.77
N ASN A 649 41.09 -1.36 -16.72
CA ASN A 649 41.44 -1.32 -18.15
C ASN A 649 42.10 0.01 -18.56
N LYS A 650 41.89 1.10 -17.82
CA LYS A 650 42.62 2.37 -18.04
C LYS A 650 44.05 2.35 -17.49
N PHE A 651 44.38 1.43 -16.59
CA PHE A 651 45.74 1.24 -16.08
C PHE A 651 46.51 0.15 -16.85
N SER A 652 45.87 -0.62 -17.73
CA SER A 652 46.56 -1.60 -18.58
C SER A 652 46.99 -1.06 -19.95
N ASP A 653 46.45 0.09 -20.38
CA ASP A 653 46.78 0.71 -21.67
C ASP A 653 47.95 1.72 -21.57
N ASP A 654 48.45 2.02 -20.36
CA ASP A 654 49.57 2.96 -20.13
C ASP A 654 50.93 2.29 -19.83
N ASP A 655 51.02 0.95 -19.82
CA ASP A 655 52.25 0.18 -19.52
C ASP A 655 52.86 -0.53 -20.77
N GLU A 656 52.50 -0.11 -21.99
CA GLU A 656 53.08 -0.66 -23.24
C GLU A 656 53.85 0.37 -24.08
N ILE A 657 54.40 1.42 -23.45
CA ILE A 657 55.46 2.25 -24.04
C ILE A 657 56.53 2.51 -22.97
N ILE A 658 57.51 1.61 -22.88
CA ILE A 658 58.96 1.82 -22.99
C ILE A 658 59.64 0.46 -23.17
#